data_AF-A0A519BQ98-F1
#
_entry.id   AF-A0A519BQ98-F1
#
_cell.length_a   1.000
_cell.length_b   1.000
_cell.length_c   1.000
_cell.angle_alpha   90.00
_cell.angle_beta   90.00
_cell.angle_gamma   90.00
#
_symmetry.space_group_name_H-M   'P 1'
#
loop_
_entity.id
_entity.type
_entity.pdbx_description
1 polymer ?
#
loop_
_entity_poly.entity_id
_entity_poly.type
_entity_poly.pdbx_seq_one_letter_code
_entity_poly.pdbx_strand_id
1 'polypeptide(L)'
;MAWKKPETNYWDNKFASYMHDPVDKALDIKGHVERASELMQLYGLAMPNNEFWKKADGIASGFERGQITGYISDENKSGSVDFLKSPIITHPIGNEFHLKIDMNNIDPKAVWNDLKNFITKEIGIKPGDGGYSDNFKGNPNDFAVARFFYTHLVLRFQLSQENIGNIGGLWHRLPADTRFPDHSIWQHNALVSAIQSCFELAGNNDDLGIMVFSITPVQGFIGKSRKLRDYWTSSVLLSWLAFEGIKWVMENLGPDHIIYPSLIDQALVKEYLKNECKIEKINDIFLNNNNKIASFPNKFLFLIPFNYASEIAEEIEKYIKSKWAEINDLVLEELSNKLKSNVDESGIEHIKSMFNRQNSHFWDIQWATSRILEKKDIDDININIGGGIKDLLSEKNYKAQSELLNIFLKMIKNKENYEKSGKGILYSSTHSLCQSALAVQKTIKTVERQPEPGEKCQMCGEFEVVHDKKYQNNITANQYKNDIKNFWENLSNRFGKQNIKENEKLCSICLTKRIAYMALQNQNKDSEKGHKKHILYSAFKEAENFPSTTYISLYNDFKANGIVNEQEKLDKARQIYENEDIQVDNRDRYYAILLMDGDLMGKLVNGETIASTWESIMHPDIVVVEKIKNDKLEGDYNKLWREIFNKENIQRRLITPSIHAAISESLGDFALYGVAPIVEKYDGRLIYAGGDDVCAVLPIDNALQAAKKIQEYYISSFRMIKKINKKDKENKKEIESIESIELKKDEKWLPEIGKLSVNLGMGENITISAGILICHHKENLSEMIKRAHELLDNKAKKEGGRNAVAIELRKRSGGSRYFISKWDDERLSAFEDLINEKKVGADLSRSLAYRFEKFKDGIDSILTLKEPINKTDLLNKFVLAQLKRSGLNKMEDGQSDDDKKLLIKLLIKLSEDIRKIIVDDNNFSNEGLIIAGFLTNDDNVNKNNKNKNEVNRND
;
A
#
# COMPACT_ATOMS: atom_id res chain seq x y z
N MET A 1 15.25 32.79 3.16
CA MET A 1 15.37 33.24 1.75
C MET A 1 14.42 32.38 0.92
N ALA A 2 13.84 32.87 -0.18
CA ALA A 2 13.00 32.01 -1.03
C ALA A 2 13.85 30.92 -1.69
N TRP A 3 13.37 29.68 -1.70
CA TRP A 3 14.07 28.55 -2.34
C TRP A 3 14.27 28.82 -3.83
N LYS A 4 15.51 28.67 -4.33
CA LYS A 4 15.82 28.83 -5.75
C LYS A 4 15.80 27.45 -6.41
N LYS A 5 14.96 27.29 -7.44
CA LYS A 5 14.90 26.06 -8.22
C LYS A 5 16.29 25.74 -8.82
N PRO A 6 16.75 24.48 -8.77
CA PRO A 6 18.07 24.13 -9.31
C PRO A 6 18.18 24.36 -10.82
N GLU A 7 19.38 24.76 -11.26
CA GLU A 7 19.74 24.96 -12.66
C GLU A 7 20.30 23.66 -13.29
N THR A 8 20.51 23.65 -14.60
CA THR A 8 20.99 22.48 -15.37
C THR A 8 22.21 21.79 -14.74
N ASN A 9 23.21 22.55 -14.27
CA ASN A 9 24.44 22.00 -13.70
C ASN A 9 24.19 21.09 -12.49
N TYR A 10 23.19 21.44 -11.66
CA TYR A 10 22.80 20.60 -10.52
C TYR A 10 22.36 19.22 -11.00
N TRP A 11 21.51 19.18 -12.03
CA TRP A 11 20.99 17.94 -12.58
C TRP A 11 22.06 17.11 -13.31
N ASP A 12 23.00 17.76 -13.99
CA ASP A 12 24.14 17.09 -14.63
C ASP A 12 25.08 16.44 -13.60
N ASN A 13 25.44 17.18 -12.53
CA ASN A 13 26.26 16.68 -11.43
C ASN A 13 25.58 15.55 -10.66
N LYS A 14 24.28 15.71 -10.41
CA LYS A 14 23.43 14.69 -9.81
C LYS A 14 23.36 13.42 -10.65
N PHE A 15 23.18 13.57 -11.96
CA PHE A 15 23.21 12.44 -12.88
C PHE A 15 24.57 11.74 -12.91
N ALA A 16 25.67 12.49 -12.88
CA ALA A 16 27.01 11.93 -12.83
C ALA A 16 27.26 11.08 -11.58
N SER A 17 26.84 11.55 -10.40
CA SER A 17 26.92 10.77 -9.16
C SER A 17 25.96 9.58 -9.14
N TYR A 18 24.80 9.68 -9.81
CA TYR A 18 23.89 8.54 -10.01
C TYR A 18 24.52 7.43 -10.85
N MET A 19 25.21 7.78 -11.93
CA MET A 19 25.79 6.84 -12.89
C MET A 19 27.23 6.43 -12.55
N HIS A 20 27.71 6.69 -11.32
CA HIS A 20 29.07 6.34 -10.91
C HIS A 20 29.36 4.83 -11.02
N ASP A 21 28.34 4.01 -10.80
CA ASP A 21 28.32 2.58 -11.10
C ASP A 21 27.32 2.30 -12.23
N PRO A 22 27.66 1.43 -13.21
CA PRO A 22 26.74 1.08 -14.28
C PRO A 22 25.66 0.12 -13.76
N VAL A 23 24.47 0.19 -14.34
CA VAL A 23 23.31 -0.62 -13.93
C VAL A 23 23.49 -2.13 -14.14
N ASP A 24 24.49 -2.53 -14.93
CA ASP A 24 24.87 -3.93 -15.19
C ASP A 24 26.01 -4.44 -14.30
N LYS A 25 26.49 -3.64 -13.32
CA LYS A 25 27.69 -3.90 -12.51
C LYS A 25 27.79 -5.33 -11.98
N ALA A 26 26.70 -5.89 -11.48
CA ALA A 26 26.67 -7.24 -10.91
C ALA A 26 27.06 -8.33 -11.93
N LEU A 27 26.79 -8.10 -13.22
CA LEU A 27 27.09 -9.06 -14.30
C LEU A 27 28.58 -9.09 -14.66
N ASP A 28 29.28 -7.96 -14.53
CA ASP A 28 30.73 -7.89 -14.73
C ASP A 28 31.38 -6.80 -13.86
N ILE A 29 31.88 -7.18 -12.69
CA ILE A 29 32.50 -6.22 -11.77
C ILE A 29 33.83 -5.70 -12.32
N LYS A 30 34.54 -6.44 -13.19
CA LYS A 30 35.80 -5.94 -13.75
C LYS A 30 35.49 -4.93 -14.86
N GLY A 31 36.18 -3.79 -14.86
CA GLY A 31 35.98 -2.75 -15.87
C GLY A 31 34.71 -1.89 -15.72
N HIS A 32 34.01 -1.96 -14.58
CA HIS A 32 32.75 -1.23 -14.37
C HIS A 32 32.93 0.29 -14.40
N VAL A 33 34.10 0.82 -14.00
CA VAL A 33 34.40 2.26 -14.02
C VAL A 33 34.49 2.77 -15.45
N GLU A 34 35.14 2.01 -16.33
CA GLU A 34 35.23 2.31 -17.76
C GLU A 34 33.84 2.27 -18.40
N ARG A 35 33.02 1.26 -18.06
CA ARG A 35 31.63 1.16 -18.54
C ARG A 35 30.77 2.32 -18.04
N ALA A 36 30.89 2.72 -16.77
CA ALA A 36 30.20 3.90 -16.25
C ALA A 36 30.58 5.18 -17.02
N SER A 37 31.87 5.35 -17.32
CA SER A 37 32.35 6.47 -18.14
C SER A 37 31.80 6.43 -19.57
N GLU A 38 31.76 5.25 -20.20
CA GLU A 38 31.18 5.05 -21.54
C GLU A 38 29.68 5.39 -21.53
N LEU A 39 28.91 4.91 -20.54
CA LEU A 39 27.49 5.27 -20.39
C LEU A 39 27.29 6.77 -20.25
N MET A 40 28.10 7.45 -19.42
CA MET A 40 28.01 8.91 -19.28
C MET A 40 28.20 9.65 -20.60
N GLN A 41 29.15 9.19 -21.43
CA GLN A 41 29.37 9.76 -22.77
C GLN A 41 28.16 9.55 -23.68
N LEU A 42 27.48 8.38 -23.61
CA LEU A 42 26.24 8.13 -24.34
C LEU A 42 25.10 9.07 -23.93
N TYR A 43 25.11 9.55 -22.68
CA TYR A 43 24.18 10.57 -22.17
C TYR A 43 24.63 12.01 -22.45
N GLY A 44 25.75 12.20 -23.16
CA GLY A 44 26.30 13.51 -23.50
C GLY A 44 27.02 14.24 -22.37
N LEU A 45 27.43 13.52 -21.33
CA LEU A 45 28.08 14.07 -20.16
C LEU A 45 29.47 13.47 -19.96
N ALA A 46 30.35 14.22 -19.29
CA ALA A 46 31.65 13.72 -18.86
C ALA A 46 31.55 13.15 -17.45
N MET A 47 32.22 12.02 -17.21
CA MET A 47 32.37 11.48 -15.86
C MET A 47 33.37 12.35 -15.07
N PRO A 48 33.00 12.91 -13.90
CA PRO A 48 33.92 13.65 -13.04
C PRO A 48 35.01 12.74 -12.44
N ASN A 49 35.92 13.31 -11.65
CA ASN A 49 36.86 12.50 -10.87
C ASN A 49 36.13 11.74 -9.76
N ASN A 50 36.56 10.51 -9.45
CA ASN A 50 36.02 9.67 -8.39
C ASN A 50 35.91 10.39 -7.03
N GLU A 51 36.83 11.30 -6.72
CA GLU A 51 36.76 12.10 -5.48
C GLU A 51 35.48 12.95 -5.37
N PHE A 52 34.77 13.20 -6.47
CA PHE A 52 33.51 13.94 -6.48
C PHE A 52 32.42 13.23 -5.67
N TRP A 53 32.19 11.92 -5.85
CA TRP A 53 31.14 11.14 -5.14
C TRP A 53 31.69 10.16 -4.10
N LYS A 54 33.00 9.97 -3.99
CA LYS A 54 33.60 8.92 -3.13
C LYS A 54 33.13 8.96 -1.68
N LYS A 55 32.92 10.15 -1.11
CA LYS A 55 32.38 10.26 0.25
C LYS A 55 30.91 9.85 0.32
N ALA A 56 30.10 10.27 -0.66
CA ALA A 56 28.69 9.88 -0.77
C ALA A 56 28.54 8.36 -0.95
N ASP A 57 29.36 7.74 -1.82
CA ASP A 57 29.45 6.28 -1.97
C ASP A 57 29.87 5.60 -0.66
N GLY A 58 30.89 6.12 0.04
CA GLY A 58 31.30 5.60 1.34
C GLY A 58 30.17 5.60 2.39
N ILE A 59 29.36 6.67 2.44
CA ILE A 59 28.20 6.76 3.34
C ILE A 59 27.07 5.81 2.89
N ALA A 60 26.73 5.80 1.60
CA ALA A 60 25.69 4.93 1.03
C ALA A 60 26.02 3.44 1.26
N SER A 61 27.24 3.05 0.94
CA SER A 61 27.80 1.73 1.23
C SER A 61 27.74 1.38 2.72
N GLY A 62 27.97 2.36 3.60
CA GLY A 62 27.84 2.18 5.05
C GLY A 62 26.39 1.97 5.53
N PHE A 63 25.39 2.45 4.78
CA PHE A 63 24.00 2.08 5.00
C PHE A 63 23.74 0.63 4.58
N GLU A 64 24.29 0.21 3.44
CA GLU A 64 23.80 -0.98 2.75
C GLU A 64 24.54 -2.26 3.10
N ARG A 65 25.86 -2.25 3.33
CA ARG A 65 26.63 -3.49 3.43
C ARG A 65 27.51 -3.59 4.67
N GLY A 66 27.73 -4.84 5.09
CA GLY A 66 28.70 -5.16 6.12
C GLY A 66 30.14 -5.07 5.60
N GLN A 67 31.11 -5.12 6.52
CA GLN A 67 32.52 -5.06 6.16
C GLN A 67 33.08 -6.47 5.92
N ILE A 68 33.60 -6.70 4.70
CA ILE A 68 34.26 -7.95 4.32
C ILE A 68 35.51 -7.68 3.49
N THR A 69 36.40 -8.67 3.39
CA THR A 69 37.56 -8.62 2.50
C THR A 69 37.12 -8.45 1.05
N GLY A 70 37.93 -7.73 0.26
CA GLY A 70 37.68 -7.58 -1.17
C GLY A 70 38.11 -8.80 -1.97
N TYR A 71 38.37 -8.58 -3.26
CA TYR A 71 39.06 -9.57 -4.08
C TYR A 71 40.48 -9.80 -3.53
N ILE A 72 40.85 -11.07 -3.38
CA ILE A 72 42.20 -11.53 -3.02
C ILE A 72 42.51 -12.66 -4.00
N SER A 73 43.78 -12.79 -4.41
CA SER A 73 44.19 -13.81 -5.40
C SER A 73 43.93 -15.25 -4.95
N ASP A 74 43.97 -15.51 -3.64
CA ASP A 74 43.57 -16.78 -3.05
C ASP A 74 42.04 -16.84 -2.92
N GLU A 75 41.39 -17.66 -3.74
CA GLU A 75 39.93 -17.81 -3.78
C GLU A 75 39.34 -18.23 -2.42
N ASN A 76 40.09 -18.96 -1.59
CA ASN A 76 39.63 -19.37 -0.25
C ASN A 76 39.58 -18.18 0.72
N LYS A 77 40.44 -17.18 0.52
CA LYS A 77 40.57 -15.99 1.40
C LYS A 77 39.81 -14.77 0.90
N SER A 78 39.48 -14.75 -0.39
CA SER A 78 38.74 -13.66 -1.02
C SER A 78 37.30 -13.58 -0.53
N GLY A 79 36.79 -12.36 -0.32
CA GLY A 79 35.38 -12.10 -0.05
C GLY A 79 34.54 -11.78 -1.29
N SER A 80 35.09 -11.86 -2.51
CA SER A 80 34.34 -11.58 -3.75
C SER A 80 33.40 -12.72 -4.12
N VAL A 81 32.22 -12.37 -4.63
CA VAL A 81 31.25 -13.31 -5.19
C VAL A 81 31.02 -12.97 -6.67
N ASP A 82 31.16 -13.99 -7.51
CA ASP A 82 30.84 -13.92 -8.93
C ASP A 82 29.35 -14.23 -9.11
N PHE A 83 28.58 -13.20 -9.46
CA PHE A 83 27.13 -13.31 -9.56
C PHE A 83 26.70 -14.30 -10.63
N LEU A 84 27.41 -14.45 -11.75
CA LEU A 84 26.99 -15.38 -12.81
C LEU A 84 27.19 -16.84 -12.41
N LYS A 85 28.21 -17.12 -11.58
CA LYS A 85 28.46 -18.45 -11.05
C LYS A 85 27.45 -18.83 -9.98
N SER A 86 27.04 -17.87 -9.14
CA SER A 86 26.02 -18.06 -8.10
C SER A 86 25.04 -16.89 -8.08
N PRO A 87 24.08 -16.86 -9.01
CA PRO A 87 23.15 -15.74 -9.16
C PRO A 87 22.02 -15.85 -8.13
N ILE A 88 22.27 -15.28 -6.96
CA ILE A 88 21.34 -15.30 -5.82
C ILE A 88 20.99 -13.87 -5.44
N ILE A 89 19.70 -13.64 -5.21
CA ILE A 89 19.17 -12.45 -4.55
C ILE A 89 18.59 -12.87 -3.19
N THR A 90 18.91 -12.13 -2.14
CA THR A 90 18.44 -12.41 -0.78
C THR A 90 17.33 -11.46 -0.38
N HIS A 91 16.44 -11.91 0.51
CA HIS A 91 15.33 -11.08 0.95
C HIS A 91 15.74 -10.09 2.06
N PRO A 92 15.48 -8.76 1.91
CA PRO A 92 16.00 -7.75 2.84
C PRO A 92 15.23 -7.65 4.17
N ILE A 93 13.97 -8.08 4.23
CA ILE A 93 13.06 -7.77 5.35
C ILE A 93 12.62 -9.02 6.13
N GLY A 94 11.96 -9.95 5.44
CA GLY A 94 11.51 -11.23 5.98
C GLY A 94 12.63 -12.22 6.32
N ASN A 95 12.23 -13.40 6.78
CA ASN A 95 13.06 -14.57 7.05
C ASN A 95 13.91 -14.96 5.83
N GLU A 96 14.90 -15.82 6.07
CA GLU A 96 15.83 -16.28 5.04
C GLU A 96 15.12 -16.84 3.80
N PHE A 97 15.33 -16.17 2.68
CA PHE A 97 14.88 -16.58 1.35
C PHE A 97 15.96 -16.19 0.33
N HIS A 98 16.46 -17.19 -0.40
CA HIS A 98 17.47 -17.03 -1.44
C HIS A 98 16.84 -17.35 -2.79
N LEU A 99 16.51 -16.31 -3.55
CA LEU A 99 16.00 -16.48 -4.90
C LEU A 99 17.16 -16.86 -5.82
N LYS A 100 17.14 -18.11 -6.32
CA LYS A 100 18.11 -18.61 -7.30
C LYS A 100 17.65 -18.26 -8.71
N ILE A 101 18.56 -17.74 -9.52
CA ILE A 101 18.25 -17.28 -10.88
C ILE A 101 18.94 -18.21 -11.88
N ASP A 102 18.29 -18.53 -13.00
CA ASP A 102 18.94 -19.22 -14.11
C ASP A 102 19.63 -18.21 -15.05
N MET A 103 20.96 -18.25 -15.07
CA MET A 103 21.81 -17.37 -15.90
C MET A 103 22.65 -18.15 -16.93
N ASN A 104 22.35 -19.45 -17.18
CA ASN A 104 23.23 -20.35 -17.96
C ASN A 104 23.52 -19.87 -19.40
N ASN A 105 22.65 -19.06 -20.00
CA ASN A 105 22.76 -18.59 -21.38
C ASN A 105 23.01 -17.07 -21.49
N ILE A 106 23.40 -16.41 -20.41
CA ILE A 106 23.61 -14.96 -20.39
C ILE A 106 25.10 -14.64 -20.56
N ASP A 107 25.44 -13.92 -21.64
CA ASP A 107 26.76 -13.33 -21.83
C ASP A 107 26.76 -11.85 -21.40
N PRO A 108 27.50 -11.47 -20.34
CA PRO A 108 27.57 -10.08 -19.87
C PRO A 108 27.99 -9.09 -20.94
N LYS A 109 28.87 -9.48 -21.88
CA LYS A 109 29.30 -8.59 -22.96
C LYS A 109 28.18 -8.32 -23.95
N ALA A 110 27.35 -9.33 -24.23
CA ALA A 110 26.16 -9.17 -25.05
C ALA A 110 25.15 -8.24 -24.35
N VAL A 111 24.86 -8.48 -23.06
CA VAL A 111 23.98 -7.60 -22.26
C VAL A 111 24.46 -6.16 -22.28
N TRP A 112 25.76 -5.93 -22.09
CA TRP A 112 26.36 -4.60 -22.16
C TRP A 112 26.17 -3.94 -23.52
N ASN A 113 26.44 -4.66 -24.61
CA ASN A 113 26.28 -4.12 -25.97
C ASN A 113 24.82 -3.78 -26.27
N ASP A 114 23.88 -4.64 -25.85
CA ASP A 114 22.44 -4.40 -26.03
C ASP A 114 21.99 -3.17 -25.22
N LEU A 115 22.46 -3.03 -23.97
CA LEU A 115 22.20 -1.85 -23.14
C LEU A 115 22.72 -0.57 -23.83
N LYS A 116 23.97 -0.57 -24.30
CA LYS A 116 24.54 0.59 -25.01
C LYS A 116 23.72 0.98 -26.22
N ASN A 117 23.42 0.00 -27.08
CA ASN A 117 22.63 0.21 -28.29
C ASN A 117 21.25 0.77 -27.97
N PHE A 118 20.61 0.26 -26.90
CA PHE A 118 19.33 0.76 -26.43
C PHE A 118 19.42 2.22 -25.98
N ILE A 119 20.37 2.56 -25.08
CA ILE A 119 20.53 3.92 -24.55
C ILE A 119 20.83 4.93 -25.67
N THR A 120 21.74 4.59 -26.60
CA THR A 120 22.10 5.45 -27.74
C THR A 120 20.88 5.77 -28.60
N LYS A 121 20.00 4.80 -28.83
CA LYS A 121 18.78 4.98 -29.63
C LYS A 121 17.70 5.75 -28.87
N GLU A 122 17.55 5.48 -27.57
CA GLU A 122 16.38 5.90 -26.80
C GLU A 122 16.51 7.31 -26.23
N ILE A 123 17.68 7.75 -25.78
CA ILE A 123 17.77 8.99 -24.97
C ILE A 123 18.13 10.23 -25.80
N GLY A 124 19.15 10.14 -26.66
CA GLY A 124 19.77 11.28 -27.34
C GLY A 124 20.79 12.04 -26.46
N ILE A 125 21.83 12.60 -27.09
CA ILE A 125 22.98 13.22 -26.38
C ILE A 125 22.66 14.66 -25.96
N LYS A 126 21.93 15.41 -26.81
CA LYS A 126 21.56 16.81 -26.60
C LYS A 126 20.07 17.02 -26.89
N PRO A 127 19.44 18.10 -26.40
CA PRO A 127 18.03 18.34 -26.68
C PRO A 127 17.77 18.50 -28.19
N GLY A 128 16.93 17.64 -28.77
CA GLY A 128 16.68 17.61 -30.20
C GLY A 128 17.62 16.73 -31.03
N ASP A 129 18.38 15.83 -30.41
CA ASP A 129 19.40 14.99 -31.04
C ASP A 129 18.94 13.52 -31.16
N GLY A 130 17.64 13.30 -31.37
CA GLY A 130 17.03 11.98 -31.53
C GLY A 130 16.46 11.38 -30.25
N GLY A 131 15.57 10.39 -30.43
CA GLY A 131 14.96 9.64 -29.34
C GLY A 131 14.12 10.52 -28.41
N TYR A 132 14.27 10.31 -27.10
CA TYR A 132 13.55 11.03 -26.06
C TYR A 132 13.93 12.51 -25.98
N SER A 133 15.17 12.86 -26.36
CA SER A 133 15.67 14.25 -26.35
C SER A 133 14.92 15.17 -27.32
N ASP A 134 14.27 14.63 -28.36
CA ASP A 134 13.52 15.40 -29.36
C ASP A 134 12.37 16.20 -28.74
N ASN A 135 11.80 15.70 -27.63
CA ASN A 135 10.74 16.35 -26.87
C ASN A 135 11.17 17.66 -26.19
N PHE A 136 12.48 17.94 -26.15
CA PHE A 136 13.08 19.05 -25.41
C PHE A 136 13.92 19.97 -26.30
N LYS A 137 13.75 19.94 -27.62
CA LYS A 137 14.49 20.80 -28.56
C LYS A 137 14.50 22.28 -28.11
N GLY A 138 15.71 22.82 -27.94
CA GLY A 138 15.93 24.20 -27.50
C GLY A 138 15.75 24.45 -26.00
N ASN A 139 15.53 23.40 -25.18
CA ASN A 139 15.22 23.53 -23.76
C ASN A 139 16.13 22.63 -22.89
N PRO A 140 17.40 23.00 -22.70
CA PRO A 140 18.42 22.15 -22.08
C PRO A 140 18.17 21.87 -20.59
N ASN A 141 17.62 22.83 -19.84
CA ASN A 141 17.31 22.64 -18.43
C ASN A 141 16.23 21.56 -18.22
N ASP A 142 15.14 21.64 -18.99
CA ASP A 142 14.05 20.66 -18.92
C ASP A 142 14.53 19.27 -19.35
N PHE A 143 15.42 19.20 -20.36
CA PHE A 143 16.03 17.93 -20.77
C PHE A 143 16.88 17.30 -19.66
N ALA A 144 17.70 18.07 -18.95
CA ALA A 144 18.53 17.54 -17.87
C ALA A 144 17.69 16.92 -16.73
N VAL A 145 16.60 17.60 -16.34
CA VAL A 145 15.61 17.08 -15.38
C VAL A 145 14.97 15.81 -15.92
N ALA A 146 14.44 15.86 -17.15
CA ALA A 146 13.74 14.74 -17.77
C ALA A 146 14.63 13.50 -17.95
N ARG A 147 15.90 13.67 -18.33
CA ARG A 147 16.89 12.59 -18.46
C ARG A 147 17.13 11.89 -17.12
N PHE A 148 17.26 12.66 -16.03
CA PHE A 148 17.40 12.09 -14.69
C PHE A 148 16.15 11.31 -14.28
N PHE A 149 14.97 11.92 -14.45
CA PHE A 149 13.69 11.31 -14.06
C PHE A 149 13.41 10.03 -14.86
N TYR A 150 13.66 10.05 -16.17
CA TYR A 150 13.53 8.89 -17.03
C TYR A 150 14.46 7.77 -16.56
N THR A 151 15.74 8.07 -16.33
CA THR A 151 16.72 7.06 -15.91
C THR A 151 16.35 6.44 -14.57
N HIS A 152 15.92 7.25 -13.59
CA HIS A 152 15.58 6.76 -12.27
C HIS A 152 14.24 6.00 -12.22
N LEU A 153 13.19 6.52 -12.87
CA LEU A 153 11.81 6.02 -12.71
C LEU A 153 11.33 5.11 -13.84
N VAL A 154 11.95 5.18 -15.02
CA VAL A 154 11.40 4.59 -16.27
C VAL A 154 12.34 3.54 -16.86
N LEU A 155 13.65 3.79 -16.89
CA LEU A 155 14.61 2.97 -17.62
C LEU A 155 14.55 1.49 -17.24
N ARG A 156 14.46 1.17 -15.95
CA ARG A 156 14.36 -0.23 -15.48
C ARG A 156 13.15 -0.99 -16.06
N PHE A 157 12.02 -0.30 -16.30
CA PHE A 157 10.86 -0.91 -16.94
C PHE A 157 11.10 -1.10 -18.43
N GLN A 158 11.64 -0.10 -19.11
CA GLN A 158 11.98 -0.19 -20.54
C GLN A 158 12.94 -1.34 -20.83
N LEU A 159 14.03 -1.42 -20.07
CA LEU A 159 15.01 -2.51 -20.21
C LEU A 159 14.37 -3.89 -20.01
N SER A 160 13.42 -4.00 -19.09
CA SER A 160 12.68 -5.24 -18.86
C SER A 160 11.66 -5.56 -19.95
N GLN A 161 10.82 -4.59 -20.35
CA GLN A 161 9.75 -4.78 -21.33
C GLN A 161 10.29 -5.07 -22.73
N GLU A 162 11.40 -4.43 -23.12
CA GLU A 162 12.12 -4.70 -24.37
C GLU A 162 13.06 -5.92 -24.25
N ASN A 163 13.10 -6.57 -23.08
CA ASN A 163 13.92 -7.74 -22.78
C ASN A 163 15.41 -7.56 -23.13
N ILE A 164 15.97 -6.39 -22.85
CA ILE A 164 17.36 -6.04 -23.19
C ILE A 164 18.31 -7.03 -22.50
N GLY A 165 19.18 -7.67 -23.28
CA GLY A 165 20.12 -8.68 -22.80
C GLY A 165 19.49 -9.99 -22.33
N ASN A 166 18.20 -10.25 -22.62
CA ASN A 166 17.46 -11.44 -22.19
C ASN A 166 17.39 -11.66 -20.66
N ILE A 167 17.44 -10.58 -19.87
CA ILE A 167 17.34 -10.65 -18.41
C ILE A 167 16.04 -10.03 -17.86
N GLY A 168 15.14 -9.52 -18.72
CA GLY A 168 13.78 -9.09 -18.38
C GLY A 168 13.63 -8.42 -17.00
N GLY A 169 12.77 -9.00 -16.15
CA GLY A 169 12.45 -8.49 -14.82
C GLY A 169 13.62 -8.41 -13.84
N LEU A 170 14.76 -9.07 -14.12
CA LEU A 170 15.97 -8.98 -13.30
C LEU A 170 16.56 -7.56 -13.33
N TRP A 171 16.31 -6.77 -14.39
CA TRP A 171 16.70 -5.36 -14.44
C TRP A 171 16.21 -4.57 -13.22
N HIS A 172 15.08 -4.94 -12.60
CA HIS A 172 14.59 -4.27 -11.40
C HIS A 172 15.41 -4.57 -10.14
N ARG A 173 16.17 -5.67 -10.11
CA ARG A 173 16.73 -6.26 -8.89
C ARG A 173 18.19 -6.71 -9.00
N LEU A 174 18.91 -6.36 -10.07
CA LEU A 174 20.37 -6.56 -10.10
C LEU A 174 21.00 -5.95 -8.83
N PRO A 175 21.78 -6.74 -8.07
CA PRO A 175 22.27 -6.30 -6.78
C PRO A 175 23.37 -5.23 -6.94
N ALA A 176 23.43 -4.28 -6.01
CA ALA A 176 24.55 -3.33 -6.00
C ALA A 176 25.85 -4.00 -5.52
N ASP A 177 25.72 -4.94 -4.58
CA ASP A 177 26.80 -5.74 -4.05
C ASP A 177 26.45 -7.23 -4.09
N THR A 178 27.23 -8.02 -4.84
CA THR A 178 26.99 -9.46 -5.00
C THR A 178 27.19 -10.26 -3.72
N ARG A 179 27.84 -9.67 -2.71
CA ARG A 179 28.10 -10.27 -1.38
C ARG A 179 26.92 -10.08 -0.42
N PHE A 180 26.17 -8.99 -0.60
CA PHE A 180 24.97 -8.64 0.14
C PHE A 180 23.86 -8.33 -0.88
N PRO A 181 23.34 -9.33 -1.61
CA PRO A 181 22.44 -9.10 -2.73
C PRO A 181 20.99 -8.87 -2.27
N ASP A 182 20.78 -8.02 -1.25
CA ASP A 182 19.48 -7.66 -0.66
C ASP A 182 18.94 -6.29 -1.12
N HIS A 183 19.78 -5.49 -1.78
CA HIS A 183 19.45 -4.16 -2.31
C HIS A 183 19.89 -4.04 -3.77
N SER A 184 19.11 -3.28 -4.55
CA SER A 184 19.38 -3.14 -5.98
C SER A 184 20.36 -2.02 -6.27
N ILE A 185 21.07 -2.13 -7.40
CA ILE A 185 21.97 -1.08 -7.90
C ILE A 185 21.25 0.27 -8.07
N TRP A 186 19.96 0.25 -8.40
CA TRP A 186 19.14 1.47 -8.52
C TRP A 186 18.98 2.22 -7.21
N GLN A 187 18.89 1.49 -6.08
CA GLN A 187 18.78 2.08 -4.75
C GLN A 187 20.12 2.64 -4.29
N HIS A 188 21.21 1.89 -4.50
CA HIS A 188 22.57 2.34 -4.21
C HIS A 188 22.90 3.65 -4.96
N ASN A 189 22.73 3.64 -6.28
CA ASN A 189 22.98 4.79 -7.14
C ASN A 189 22.11 6.01 -6.75
N ALA A 190 20.85 5.77 -6.38
CA ALA A 190 19.95 6.81 -5.87
C ALA A 190 20.47 7.45 -4.57
N LEU A 191 20.96 6.65 -3.62
CA LEU A 191 21.50 7.18 -2.37
C LEU A 191 22.78 7.98 -2.60
N VAL A 192 23.71 7.49 -3.42
CA VAL A 192 24.93 8.23 -3.75
C VAL A 192 24.60 9.58 -4.38
N SER A 193 23.68 9.59 -5.35
CA SER A 193 23.20 10.81 -6.00
C SER A 193 22.51 11.78 -5.03
N ALA A 194 21.61 11.30 -4.18
CA ALA A 194 20.90 12.12 -3.21
C ALA A 194 21.88 12.75 -2.19
N ILE A 195 22.77 11.94 -1.60
CA ILE A 195 23.76 12.40 -0.63
C ILE A 195 24.72 13.42 -1.27
N GLN A 196 25.23 13.12 -2.46
CA GLN A 196 26.15 14.02 -3.17
C GLN A 196 25.49 15.36 -3.48
N SER A 197 24.23 15.34 -3.93
CA SER A 197 23.50 16.57 -4.23
C SER A 197 23.13 17.38 -2.97
N CYS A 198 22.98 16.73 -1.80
CA CYS A 198 22.87 17.44 -0.52
C CYS A 198 24.18 18.18 -0.19
N PHE A 199 25.34 17.54 -0.38
CA PHE A 199 26.64 18.17 -0.14
C PHE A 199 26.89 19.36 -1.06
N GLU A 200 26.53 19.24 -2.34
CA GLU A 200 26.66 20.32 -3.31
C GLU A 200 25.79 21.53 -2.93
N LEU A 201 24.52 21.30 -2.58
CA LEU A 201 23.62 22.37 -2.14
C LEU A 201 24.10 23.03 -0.85
N ALA A 202 24.58 22.24 0.11
CA ALA A 202 25.07 22.75 1.39
C ALA A 202 26.46 23.41 1.31
N GLY A 203 27.18 23.26 0.19
CA GLY A 203 28.53 23.77 0.00
C GLY A 203 29.59 23.08 0.87
N ASN A 204 29.28 21.92 1.46
CA ASN A 204 30.20 21.14 2.29
C ASN A 204 29.85 19.65 2.28
N ASN A 205 30.84 18.81 2.58
CA ASN A 205 30.72 17.36 2.46
C ASN A 205 30.17 16.65 3.72
N ASP A 206 29.53 17.36 4.64
CA ASP A 206 29.05 16.76 5.90
C ASP A 206 27.60 17.06 6.25
N ASP A 207 26.98 18.01 5.56
CA ASP A 207 25.63 18.47 5.85
C ASP A 207 24.57 17.60 5.16
N LEU A 208 24.10 16.60 5.91
CA LEU A 208 23.11 15.63 5.48
C LEU A 208 22.09 15.42 6.58
N GLY A 209 20.81 15.50 6.24
CA GLY A 209 19.70 15.26 7.15
C GLY A 209 18.60 14.41 6.53
N ILE A 210 17.69 13.97 7.39
CA ILE A 210 16.42 13.35 7.01
C ILE A 210 15.27 14.24 7.46
N MET A 211 14.24 14.31 6.63
CA MET A 211 13.02 15.04 6.95
C MET A 211 11.81 14.13 6.79
N VAL A 212 10.92 14.20 7.77
CA VAL A 212 9.63 13.52 7.73
C VAL A 212 8.51 14.54 7.72
N PHE A 213 7.58 14.38 6.78
CA PHE A 213 6.38 15.19 6.63
C PHE A 213 5.14 14.36 6.90
N SER A 214 4.10 14.96 7.47
CA SER A 214 2.81 14.34 7.79
C SER A 214 1.66 15.31 7.55
N ILE A 215 0.66 14.86 6.78
CA ILE A 215 -0.57 15.62 6.50
C ILE A 215 -1.71 15.04 7.33
N THR A 216 -2.42 15.88 8.09
CA THR A 216 -3.53 15.46 8.97
C THR A 216 -4.70 16.44 8.89
N PRO A 217 -5.95 16.03 9.18
CA PRO A 217 -6.40 14.73 9.68
C PRO A 217 -6.64 13.69 8.57
N VAL A 218 -6.29 12.42 8.83
CA VAL A 218 -6.56 11.29 7.91
C VAL A 218 -7.98 10.76 8.07
N GLN A 219 -8.29 10.09 9.18
CA GLN A 219 -9.62 9.49 9.41
C GLN A 219 -10.72 10.55 9.60
N GLY A 220 -10.37 11.71 10.15
CA GLY A 220 -11.28 12.86 10.22
C GLY A 220 -11.68 13.40 8.84
N PHE A 221 -10.86 13.17 7.81
CA PHE A 221 -11.21 13.47 6.43
C PHE A 221 -11.85 12.26 5.74
N ILE A 222 -11.18 11.12 5.65
CA ILE A 222 -11.65 9.99 4.84
C ILE A 222 -12.94 9.36 5.42
N GLY A 223 -12.96 9.01 6.71
CA GLY A 223 -14.08 8.30 7.35
C GLY A 223 -15.38 9.11 7.45
N LYS A 224 -15.34 10.44 7.29
CA LYS A 224 -16.52 11.31 7.27
C LYS A 224 -17.16 11.32 5.87
N SER A 225 -17.87 10.24 5.54
CA SER A 225 -18.40 9.97 4.19
C SER A 225 -19.78 9.30 4.22
N ARG A 226 -20.75 9.85 3.48
CA ARG A 226 -22.13 9.30 3.43
C ARG A 226 -22.37 8.35 2.26
N LYS A 227 -21.61 8.50 1.18
CA LYS A 227 -21.64 7.63 -0.01
C LYS A 227 -20.29 6.95 -0.19
N LEU A 228 -20.26 5.76 -0.81
CA LEU A 228 -19.00 5.09 -1.14
C LEU A 228 -18.10 5.95 -2.04
N ARG A 229 -18.70 6.72 -2.95
CA ARG A 229 -17.98 7.69 -3.77
C ARG A 229 -17.31 8.78 -2.95
N ASP A 230 -17.98 9.33 -1.92
CA ASP A 230 -17.38 10.34 -1.03
C ASP A 230 -16.16 9.76 -0.31
N TYR A 231 -16.27 8.50 0.11
CA TYR A 231 -15.22 7.78 0.80
C TYR A 231 -13.99 7.58 -0.09
N TRP A 232 -14.21 7.12 -1.33
CA TRP A 232 -13.17 6.98 -2.33
C TRP A 232 -12.57 8.33 -2.75
N THR A 233 -13.37 9.35 -3.08
CA THR A 233 -12.87 10.67 -3.46
C THR A 233 -11.99 11.29 -2.36
N SER A 234 -12.39 11.13 -1.10
CA SER A 234 -11.59 11.62 0.04
C SER A 234 -10.22 10.93 0.11
N SER A 235 -10.15 9.62 -0.14
CA SER A 235 -8.87 8.91 -0.18
C SER A 235 -7.98 9.37 -1.35
N VAL A 236 -8.56 9.57 -2.54
CA VAL A 236 -7.85 10.05 -3.73
C VAL A 236 -7.30 11.46 -3.51
N LEU A 237 -8.11 12.36 -2.93
CA LEU A 237 -7.69 13.73 -2.63
C LEU A 237 -6.53 13.75 -1.61
N LEU A 238 -6.60 12.95 -0.54
CA LEU A 238 -5.51 12.90 0.45
C LEU A 238 -4.22 12.33 -0.15
N SER A 239 -4.33 11.24 -0.93
CA SER A 239 -3.19 10.64 -1.64
C SER A 239 -2.57 11.64 -2.62
N TRP A 240 -3.38 12.45 -3.30
CA TRP A 240 -2.91 13.50 -4.18
C TRP A 240 -2.25 14.67 -3.44
N LEU A 241 -2.79 15.12 -2.32
CA LEU A 241 -2.14 16.14 -1.48
C LEU A 241 -0.73 15.70 -1.03
N ALA A 242 -0.60 14.44 -0.61
CA ALA A 242 0.70 13.88 -0.26
C ALA A 242 1.65 13.85 -1.47
N PHE A 243 1.14 13.47 -2.64
CA PHE A 243 1.90 13.50 -3.88
C PHE A 243 2.33 14.92 -4.28
N GLU A 244 1.53 15.97 -4.07
CA GLU A 244 1.96 17.34 -4.38
C GLU A 244 3.15 17.78 -3.50
N GLY A 245 3.21 17.34 -2.24
CA GLY A 245 4.39 17.53 -1.39
C GLY A 245 5.62 16.78 -1.92
N ILE A 246 5.44 15.52 -2.31
CA ILE A 246 6.49 14.68 -2.92
C ILE A 246 6.97 15.29 -4.25
N LYS A 247 6.05 15.80 -5.06
CA LYS A 247 6.34 16.44 -6.35
C LYS A 247 7.21 17.66 -6.18
N TRP A 248 6.99 18.47 -5.13
CA TRP A 248 7.90 19.56 -4.81
C TRP A 248 9.33 19.05 -4.58
N VAL A 249 9.49 17.97 -3.80
CA VAL A 249 10.81 17.35 -3.57
C VAL A 249 11.41 16.81 -4.87
N MET A 250 10.62 16.13 -5.70
CA MET A 250 11.06 15.64 -7.00
C MET A 250 11.61 16.77 -7.87
N GLU A 251 10.92 17.90 -7.95
CA GLU A 251 11.27 19.03 -8.83
C GLU A 251 12.42 19.91 -8.32
N ASN A 252 12.74 19.84 -7.02
CA ASN A 252 13.70 20.74 -6.37
C ASN A 252 14.94 20.03 -5.82
N LEU A 253 14.85 18.73 -5.52
CA LEU A 253 15.95 17.91 -5.04
C LEU A 253 16.16 16.70 -5.95
N GLY A 254 15.07 16.10 -6.44
CA GLY A 254 15.11 14.92 -7.29
C GLY A 254 14.35 13.74 -6.68
N PRO A 255 13.75 12.87 -7.52
CA PRO A 255 12.93 11.75 -7.05
C PRO A 255 13.70 10.73 -6.20
N ASP A 256 15.02 10.66 -6.35
CA ASP A 256 15.93 9.79 -5.61
C ASP A 256 16.15 10.20 -4.14
N HIS A 257 15.76 11.42 -3.75
CA HIS A 257 15.77 11.84 -2.35
C HIS A 257 14.63 11.21 -1.54
N ILE A 258 13.54 10.78 -2.19
CA ILE A 258 12.39 10.18 -1.52
C ILE A 258 12.76 8.76 -1.08
N ILE A 259 12.80 8.53 0.23
CA ILE A 259 13.03 7.21 0.83
C ILE A 259 11.69 6.47 0.99
N TYR A 260 10.64 7.19 1.40
CA TYR A 260 9.29 6.66 1.59
C TYR A 260 8.28 7.75 1.26
N PRO A 261 7.18 7.47 0.53
CA PRO A 261 6.80 6.22 -0.13
C PRO A 261 7.51 6.01 -1.48
N SER A 262 7.44 4.80 -2.05
CA SER A 262 8.08 4.45 -3.31
C SER A 262 7.36 5.11 -4.47
N LEU A 263 8.13 5.67 -5.40
CA LEU A 263 7.61 6.34 -6.60
C LEU A 263 7.42 5.38 -7.79
N ILE A 264 7.86 4.13 -7.64
CA ILE A 264 7.90 3.15 -8.73
C ILE A 264 6.49 2.70 -9.10
N ASP A 265 6.13 2.86 -10.38
CA ASP A 265 4.85 2.51 -11.00
C ASP A 265 3.57 3.12 -10.36
N GLN A 266 3.74 4.23 -9.63
CA GLN A 266 2.61 4.91 -8.99
C GLN A 266 1.79 5.71 -10.00
N ALA A 267 0.46 5.66 -9.88
CA ALA A 267 -0.46 6.29 -10.85
C ALA A 267 -0.24 7.81 -11.00
N LEU A 268 -0.07 8.55 -9.89
CA LEU A 268 0.19 9.99 -9.95
C LEU A 268 1.57 10.31 -10.50
N VAL A 269 2.58 9.47 -10.23
CA VAL A 269 3.93 9.63 -10.81
C VAL A 269 3.87 9.41 -12.32
N LYS A 270 3.13 8.41 -12.79
CA LYS A 270 2.93 8.19 -14.22
C LYS A 270 2.27 9.39 -14.90
N GLU A 271 1.16 9.88 -14.36
CA GLU A 271 0.49 11.05 -14.94
C GLU A 271 1.40 12.29 -14.93
N TYR A 272 2.23 12.45 -13.89
CA TYR A 272 3.27 13.48 -13.87
C TYR A 272 4.30 13.29 -14.98
N LEU A 273 4.89 12.11 -15.12
CA LEU A 273 5.90 11.81 -16.15
C LEU A 273 5.36 12.00 -17.57
N LYS A 274 4.10 11.63 -17.80
CA LYS A 274 3.43 11.85 -19.07
C LYS A 274 3.26 13.34 -19.36
N ASN A 275 2.80 14.11 -18.38
CA ASN A 275 2.40 15.50 -18.56
C ASN A 275 3.57 16.48 -18.52
N GLU A 276 4.51 16.30 -17.58
CA GLU A 276 5.65 17.20 -17.35
C GLU A 276 6.91 16.71 -18.07
N CYS A 277 7.20 15.40 -18.02
CA CYS A 277 8.37 14.81 -18.68
C CYS A 277 8.11 14.35 -20.11
N LYS A 278 6.91 14.57 -20.67
CA LYS A 278 6.57 14.26 -22.08
C LYS A 278 6.88 12.81 -22.48
N ILE A 279 6.70 11.86 -21.55
CA ILE A 279 6.92 10.44 -21.84
C ILE A 279 5.69 9.89 -22.57
N GLU A 280 5.86 9.60 -23.86
CA GLU A 280 4.84 8.96 -24.68
C GLU A 280 4.67 7.47 -24.32
N LYS A 281 3.52 6.88 -24.68
CA LYS A 281 3.25 5.43 -24.52
C LYS A 281 3.49 4.88 -23.10
N ILE A 282 3.26 5.70 -22.07
CA ILE A 282 3.52 5.33 -20.68
C ILE A 282 2.78 4.06 -20.21
N ASN A 283 1.65 3.72 -20.84
CA ASN A 283 0.90 2.49 -20.53
C ASN A 283 1.54 1.24 -21.14
N ASP A 284 2.38 1.37 -22.17
CA ASP A 284 3.10 0.24 -22.75
C ASP A 284 4.30 -0.13 -21.86
N ILE A 285 4.96 0.90 -21.31
CA ILE A 285 6.16 0.78 -20.47
C ILE A 285 5.85 0.23 -19.08
N PHE A 286 4.86 0.83 -18.41
CA PHE A 286 4.52 0.51 -17.03
C PHE A 286 3.49 -0.61 -16.94
N LEU A 287 3.48 -1.34 -15.82
CA LEU A 287 2.56 -2.47 -15.62
C LEU A 287 1.24 -2.01 -15.01
N ASN A 288 1.24 -0.98 -14.17
CA ASN A 288 0.02 -0.49 -13.52
C ASN A 288 -0.86 0.28 -14.50
N ASN A 289 -2.06 -0.22 -14.79
CA ASN A 289 -3.05 0.46 -15.63
C ASN A 289 -4.19 1.12 -14.83
N ASN A 290 -4.13 1.10 -13.49
CA ASN A 290 -5.21 1.57 -12.64
C ASN A 290 -4.91 2.95 -12.02
N ASN A 291 -5.55 3.98 -12.57
CA ASN A 291 -5.40 5.36 -12.10
C ASN A 291 -6.35 5.72 -10.94
N LYS A 292 -7.16 4.77 -10.45
CA LYS A 292 -8.21 5.02 -9.44
C LYS A 292 -7.75 4.72 -8.01
N ILE A 293 -6.54 4.19 -7.83
CA ILE A 293 -6.01 3.75 -6.54
C ILE A 293 -5.39 4.94 -5.80
N ALA A 294 -5.85 5.18 -4.58
CA ALA A 294 -5.19 6.06 -3.63
C ALA A 294 -4.08 5.28 -2.90
N SER A 295 -2.85 5.32 -3.44
CA SER A 295 -1.71 4.53 -2.96
C SER A 295 -0.68 5.31 -2.14
N PHE A 296 -0.68 6.65 -2.22
CA PHE A 296 0.27 7.45 -1.45
C PHE A 296 -0.22 7.65 0.00
N PRO A 297 0.58 7.29 1.02
CA PRO A 297 0.28 7.57 2.41
C PRO A 297 0.34 9.06 2.72
N ASN A 298 -0.23 9.46 3.86
CA ASN A 298 -0.23 10.85 4.32
C ASN A 298 1.12 11.32 4.90
N LYS A 299 2.17 10.49 4.82
CA LYS A 299 3.49 10.72 5.40
C LYS A 299 4.56 10.36 4.39
N PHE A 300 5.60 11.19 4.28
CA PHE A 300 6.75 10.92 3.42
C PHE A 300 8.06 11.29 4.14
N LEU A 301 9.13 10.57 3.82
CA LEU A 301 10.48 10.65 4.38
C LEU A 301 11.48 10.80 3.24
N PHE A 302 12.39 11.76 3.36
CA PHE A 302 13.38 12.06 2.32
C PHE A 302 14.66 12.64 2.90
N LEU A 303 15.74 12.56 2.12
CA LEU A 303 17.03 13.18 2.43
C LEU A 303 17.00 14.68 2.09
N ILE A 304 17.69 15.48 2.89
CA ILE A 304 17.81 16.93 2.68
C ILE A 304 19.22 17.43 3.00
N PRO A 305 19.66 18.54 2.39
CA PRO A 305 20.74 19.36 2.93
C PRO A 305 20.25 20.00 4.24
N PHE A 306 20.86 19.63 5.37
CA PHE A 306 20.28 19.90 6.69
C PHE A 306 20.26 21.40 7.05
N ASN A 307 21.21 22.19 6.52
CA ASN A 307 21.22 23.64 6.67
C ASN A 307 20.02 24.37 6.03
N TYR A 308 19.30 23.74 5.09
CA TYR A 308 18.07 24.28 4.47
C TYR A 308 16.78 23.66 5.01
N ALA A 309 16.82 22.95 6.14
CA ALA A 309 15.68 22.20 6.62
C ALA A 309 14.42 23.06 6.82
N SER A 310 14.56 24.25 7.42
CA SER A 310 13.41 25.14 7.65
C SER A 310 12.85 25.68 6.34
N GLU A 311 13.71 26.16 5.43
CA GLU A 311 13.28 26.69 4.13
C GLU A 311 12.56 25.63 3.27
N ILE A 312 13.12 24.42 3.21
CA ILE A 312 12.50 23.30 2.49
C ILE A 312 11.12 22.99 3.06
N ALA A 313 11.01 22.95 4.39
CA ALA A 313 9.76 22.58 5.03
C ALA A 313 8.65 23.63 4.81
N GLU A 314 8.98 24.90 4.97
CA GLU A 314 8.05 26.01 4.75
C GLU A 314 7.55 26.07 3.30
N GLU A 315 8.44 25.83 2.32
CA GLU A 315 8.06 25.82 0.90
C GLU A 315 7.15 24.63 0.55
N ILE A 316 7.43 23.44 1.07
CA ILE A 316 6.56 22.26 0.88
C ILE A 316 5.18 22.52 1.50
N GLU A 317 5.12 23.04 2.72
CA GLU A 317 3.86 23.34 3.40
C GLU A 317 3.01 24.34 2.61
N LYS A 318 3.64 25.43 2.17
CA LYS A 318 3.01 26.47 1.33
C LYS A 318 2.51 25.90 0.00
N TYR A 319 3.30 25.05 -0.64
CA TYR A 319 2.94 24.41 -1.90
C TYR A 319 1.73 23.49 -1.75
N ILE A 320 1.70 22.64 -0.72
CA ILE A 320 0.56 21.75 -0.46
C ILE A 320 -0.71 22.57 -0.19
N LYS A 321 -0.62 23.62 0.65
CA LYS A 321 -1.76 24.50 0.95
C LYS A 321 -2.28 25.22 -0.29
N SER A 322 -1.39 25.68 -1.18
CA SER A 322 -1.82 26.33 -2.42
C SER A 322 -2.53 25.35 -3.36
N LYS A 323 -2.05 24.10 -3.46
CA LYS A 323 -2.70 23.06 -4.27
C LYS A 323 -4.08 22.72 -3.74
N TRP A 324 -4.25 22.60 -2.43
CA TRP A 324 -5.58 22.45 -1.84
C TRP A 324 -6.51 23.62 -2.16
N ALA A 325 -6.01 24.86 -2.11
CA ALA A 325 -6.79 26.04 -2.52
C ALA A 325 -7.24 25.95 -3.98
N GLU A 326 -6.35 25.55 -4.90
CA GLU A 326 -6.68 25.38 -6.33
C GLU A 326 -7.87 24.43 -6.54
N ILE A 327 -7.92 23.26 -5.89
CA ILE A 327 -9.07 22.34 -6.01
C ILE A 327 -10.36 22.97 -5.47
N ASN A 328 -10.28 23.73 -4.39
CA ASN A 328 -11.46 24.39 -3.83
C ASN A 328 -11.95 25.53 -4.72
N ASP A 329 -11.06 26.26 -5.38
CA ASP A 329 -11.41 27.28 -6.37
C ASP A 329 -12.15 26.65 -7.55
N LEU A 330 -11.72 25.47 -8.03
CA LEU A 330 -12.43 24.72 -9.08
C LEU A 330 -13.84 24.30 -8.65
N VAL A 331 -13.97 23.80 -7.42
CA VAL A 331 -15.27 23.39 -6.85
C VAL A 331 -16.19 24.59 -6.69
N LEU A 332 -15.64 25.71 -6.21
CA LEU A 332 -16.36 26.97 -6.02
C LEU A 332 -16.78 27.58 -7.37
N GLU A 333 -15.97 27.46 -8.41
CA GLU A 333 -16.30 27.87 -9.77
C GLU A 333 -17.46 27.05 -10.33
N GLU A 334 -17.40 25.72 -10.24
CA GLU A 334 -18.49 24.82 -10.65
C GLU A 334 -19.78 25.14 -9.89
N LEU A 335 -19.69 25.33 -8.58
CA LEU A 335 -20.82 25.73 -7.74
C LEU A 335 -21.42 27.06 -8.19
N SER A 336 -20.58 28.08 -8.40
CA SER A 336 -20.99 29.41 -8.84
C SER A 336 -21.66 29.35 -10.21
N ASN A 337 -21.10 28.60 -11.16
CA ASN A 337 -21.65 28.41 -12.50
C ASN A 337 -23.05 27.81 -12.46
N LYS A 338 -23.30 26.84 -11.56
CA LYS A 338 -24.64 26.28 -11.36
C LYS A 338 -25.59 27.28 -10.71
N LEU A 339 -25.11 28.18 -9.86
CA LEU A 339 -25.94 29.12 -9.08
C LEU A 339 -26.20 30.48 -9.77
N LYS A 340 -25.47 30.84 -10.83
CA LYS A 340 -25.49 32.14 -11.53
C LYS A 340 -26.88 32.77 -11.82
N SER A 341 -27.93 31.98 -11.98
CA SER A 341 -29.27 32.49 -12.28
C SER A 341 -30.13 32.82 -11.04
N ASN A 342 -29.72 32.39 -9.83
CA ASN A 342 -30.58 32.39 -8.64
C ASN A 342 -29.93 33.02 -7.40
N VAL A 343 -28.62 33.21 -7.41
CA VAL A 343 -27.86 33.81 -6.31
C VAL A 343 -27.23 35.10 -6.80
N ASP A 344 -27.41 36.17 -6.04
CA ASP A 344 -26.83 37.48 -6.32
C ASP A 344 -25.31 37.50 -6.01
N GLU A 345 -24.64 38.55 -6.45
CA GLU A 345 -23.18 38.70 -6.28
C GLU A 345 -22.77 38.65 -4.80
N SER A 346 -23.54 39.29 -3.92
CA SER A 346 -23.36 39.25 -2.46
C SER A 346 -23.45 37.84 -1.88
N GLY A 347 -24.39 37.01 -2.35
CA GLY A 347 -24.50 35.62 -1.95
C GLY A 347 -23.32 34.77 -2.42
N ILE A 348 -22.82 35.01 -3.64
CA ILE A 348 -21.61 34.35 -4.14
C ILE A 348 -20.38 34.76 -3.32
N GLU A 349 -20.22 36.04 -2.98
CA GLU A 349 -19.16 36.51 -2.09
C GLU A 349 -19.24 35.87 -0.70
N HIS A 350 -20.45 35.70 -0.17
CA HIS A 350 -20.62 35.01 1.11
C HIS A 350 -20.15 33.56 1.01
N ILE A 351 -20.57 32.81 -0.02
CA ILE A 351 -20.12 31.43 -0.26
C ILE A 351 -18.59 31.37 -0.36
N LYS A 352 -17.96 32.28 -1.11
CA LYS A 352 -16.49 32.38 -1.20
C LYS A 352 -15.84 32.56 0.16
N SER A 353 -16.38 33.45 1.01
CA SER A 353 -15.83 33.64 2.35
C SER A 353 -15.99 32.40 3.25
N MET A 354 -17.08 31.63 3.10
CA MET A 354 -17.24 30.36 3.80
C MET A 354 -16.22 29.31 3.34
N PHE A 355 -15.99 29.20 2.02
CA PHE A 355 -14.97 28.31 1.47
C PHE A 355 -13.58 28.65 2.02
N ASN A 356 -13.18 29.92 1.98
CA ASN A 356 -11.89 30.37 2.50
C ASN A 356 -11.75 30.09 3.99
N ARG A 357 -12.77 30.42 4.79
CA ARG A 357 -12.77 30.21 6.25
C ARG A 357 -12.62 28.73 6.61
N GLN A 358 -13.35 27.85 5.92
CA GLN A 358 -13.39 26.42 6.25
C GLN A 358 -12.17 25.65 5.71
N ASN A 359 -11.61 26.04 4.55
CA ASN A 359 -10.52 25.29 3.90
C ASN A 359 -9.12 25.72 4.33
N SER A 360 -8.88 27.00 4.61
CA SER A 360 -7.54 27.55 4.88
C SER A 360 -6.83 26.92 6.08
N HIS A 361 -7.61 26.48 7.07
CA HIS A 361 -7.14 25.90 8.33
C HIS A 361 -7.71 24.48 8.53
N PHE A 362 -7.96 23.74 7.44
CA PHE A 362 -8.42 22.35 7.55
C PHE A 362 -7.27 21.36 7.77
N TRP A 363 -6.20 21.51 6.98
CA TRP A 363 -5.03 20.64 7.03
C TRP A 363 -4.01 21.13 8.06
N ASP A 364 -3.61 20.24 8.95
CA ASP A 364 -2.47 20.40 9.85
C ASP A 364 -1.29 19.61 9.26
N ILE A 365 -0.29 20.36 8.79
CA ILE A 365 0.92 19.85 8.17
C ILE A 365 2.03 19.92 9.21
N GLN A 366 2.57 18.76 9.55
CA GLN A 366 3.56 18.60 10.60
C GLN A 366 4.81 17.97 10.01
N TRP A 367 5.97 18.47 10.40
CA TRP A 367 7.25 17.93 9.94
C TRP A 367 8.26 17.92 11.08
N ALA A 368 9.28 17.07 10.92
CA ALA A 368 10.45 17.05 11.78
C ALA A 368 11.69 16.73 10.93
N THR A 369 12.84 17.16 11.41
CA THR A 369 14.13 16.92 10.75
C THR A 369 15.19 16.49 11.76
N SER A 370 16.21 15.79 11.29
CA SER A 370 17.39 15.47 12.06
C SER A 370 18.61 15.36 11.14
N ARG A 371 19.75 15.91 11.56
CA ARG A 371 21.05 15.65 10.93
C ARG A 371 21.37 14.16 11.10
N ILE A 372 21.94 13.52 10.08
CA ILE A 372 22.44 12.15 10.22
C ILE A 372 23.47 12.09 11.35
N LEU A 373 23.21 11.22 12.33
CA LEU A 373 24.07 11.03 13.49
C LEU A 373 25.41 10.41 13.08
N GLU A 374 26.46 10.82 13.80
CA GLU A 374 27.82 10.32 13.67
C GLU A 374 28.27 9.69 14.99
N LYS A 375 29.39 8.96 14.95
CA LYS A 375 29.96 8.30 16.13
C LYS A 375 30.14 9.26 17.31
N LYS A 376 30.65 10.47 17.06
CA LYS A 376 30.86 11.51 18.09
C LYS A 376 29.57 11.86 18.83
N ASP A 377 28.43 11.84 18.15
CA ASP A 377 27.12 12.18 18.74
C ASP A 377 26.68 11.12 19.77
N ILE A 378 27.15 9.87 19.63
CA ILE A 378 26.93 8.77 20.60
C ILE A 378 27.96 8.80 21.74
N ASP A 379 29.21 9.13 21.40
CA ASP A 379 30.35 9.14 22.32
C ASP A 379 30.38 10.38 23.24
N ASP A 380 29.71 11.49 22.88
CA ASP A 380 29.67 12.73 23.64
C ASP A 380 28.94 12.55 24.99
N ILE A 381 29.72 12.27 26.03
CA ILE A 381 29.37 12.21 27.46
C ILE A 381 29.63 13.59 28.09
N ASN A 382 29.07 14.68 27.58
CA ASN A 382 29.09 15.94 28.33
C ASN A 382 27.95 15.94 29.35
N ILE A 383 28.13 15.15 30.43
CA ILE A 383 27.27 15.03 31.62
C ILE A 383 26.95 16.39 32.28
N ASN A 384 27.72 17.45 31.96
CA ASN A 384 27.60 18.75 32.60
C ASN A 384 26.77 19.78 31.84
N ILE A 385 26.27 19.46 30.64
CA ILE A 385 25.28 20.27 29.91
C ILE A 385 24.29 19.27 29.31
N GLY A 386 23.14 19.05 29.95
CA GLY A 386 22.11 18.15 29.41
C GLY A 386 21.81 18.49 27.95
N GLY A 387 21.59 17.47 27.10
CA GLY A 387 21.35 17.64 25.67
C GLY A 387 22.06 16.64 24.74
N GLY A 388 22.64 15.56 25.25
CA GLY A 388 23.22 14.51 24.42
C GLY A 388 22.15 13.60 23.79
N ILE A 389 22.50 12.80 22.79
CA ILE A 389 21.56 11.84 22.16
C ILE A 389 20.94 10.87 23.18
N LYS A 390 21.68 10.57 24.26
CA LYS A 390 21.26 9.69 25.36
C LYS A 390 20.13 10.29 26.21
N ASP A 391 19.99 11.62 26.19
CA ASP A 391 18.89 12.34 26.86
C ASP A 391 17.63 12.38 25.98
N LEU A 392 17.80 12.29 24.65
CA LEU A 392 16.71 12.39 23.67
C LEU A 392 16.15 11.03 23.25
N LEU A 393 16.96 9.97 23.30
CA LEU A 393 16.60 8.62 22.89
C LEU A 393 16.87 7.59 24.00
N SER A 394 15.95 6.64 24.13
CA SER A 394 16.17 5.45 24.96
C SER A 394 17.33 4.60 24.46
N GLU A 395 18.07 3.96 25.37
CA GLU A 395 19.24 3.12 25.08
C GLU A 395 19.00 2.06 23.98
N LYS A 396 17.79 1.49 23.93
CA LYS A 396 17.39 0.52 22.89
C LYS A 396 17.51 1.02 21.45
N ASN A 397 17.52 2.34 21.23
CA ASN A 397 17.54 2.94 19.88
C ASN A 397 18.95 3.14 19.32
N TYR A 398 20.00 3.05 20.15
CA TYR A 398 21.37 3.31 19.70
C TYR A 398 22.41 2.28 20.17
N LYS A 399 22.10 1.46 21.19
CA LYS A 399 23.07 0.50 21.77
C LYS A 399 23.54 -0.54 20.76
N ALA A 400 22.60 -1.21 20.09
CA ALA A 400 22.91 -2.23 19.09
C ALA A 400 23.72 -1.65 17.93
N GLN A 401 23.34 -0.45 17.47
CA GLN A 401 24.00 0.28 16.40
C GLN A 401 25.42 0.68 16.80
N SER A 402 25.62 1.14 18.03
CA SER A 402 26.93 1.51 18.58
C SER A 402 27.86 0.29 18.71
N GLU A 403 27.36 -0.83 19.23
CA GLU A 403 28.13 -2.08 19.29
C GLU A 403 28.53 -2.58 17.90
N LEU A 404 27.59 -2.62 16.96
CA LEU A 404 27.85 -3.05 15.59
C LEU A 404 28.86 -2.12 14.90
N LEU A 405 28.69 -0.80 15.05
CA LEU A 405 29.62 0.20 14.52
C LEU A 405 31.04 -0.02 15.06
N ASN A 406 31.19 -0.29 16.36
CA ASN A 406 32.50 -0.57 16.95
C ASN A 406 33.16 -1.82 16.38
N ILE A 407 32.39 -2.87 16.07
CA ILE A 407 32.89 -4.07 15.41
C ILE A 407 33.34 -3.76 13.98
N PHE A 408 32.51 -3.04 13.19
CA PHE A 408 32.86 -2.66 11.82
C PHE A 408 34.09 -1.74 11.76
N LEU A 409 34.23 -0.79 12.69
CA LEU A 409 35.42 0.06 12.77
C LEU A 409 36.70 -0.74 13.06
N LYS A 410 36.62 -1.84 13.82
CA LYS A 410 37.77 -2.76 13.98
C LYS A 410 38.14 -3.42 12.64
N MET A 411 37.15 -3.85 11.84
CA MET A 411 37.37 -4.48 10.54
C MET A 411 38.05 -3.54 9.53
N ILE A 412 37.77 -2.23 9.59
CA ILE A 412 38.30 -1.24 8.64
C ILE A 412 39.38 -0.33 9.20
N LYS A 413 39.92 -0.63 10.40
CA LYS A 413 40.88 0.22 11.11
C LYS A 413 42.05 0.67 10.23
N ASN A 414 42.60 -0.25 9.44
CA ASN A 414 43.78 -0.04 8.59
C ASN A 414 43.43 0.44 7.16
N LYS A 415 42.15 0.68 6.85
CA LYS A 415 41.72 1.16 5.53
C LYS A 415 41.59 2.68 5.59
N GLU A 416 42.56 3.41 5.06
CA GLU A 416 42.61 4.89 5.13
C GLU A 416 41.48 5.55 4.33
N ASN A 417 41.12 4.97 3.18
CA ASN A 417 40.12 5.52 2.25
C ASN A 417 38.66 5.19 2.60
N TYR A 418 38.40 4.53 3.73
CA TYR A 418 37.04 4.14 4.12
C TYR A 418 36.39 5.22 4.97
N GLU A 419 35.10 5.45 4.77
CA GLU A 419 34.30 6.36 5.59
C GLU A 419 34.18 5.81 7.03
N LYS A 420 34.59 6.60 8.02
CA LYS A 420 34.72 6.19 9.44
C LYS A 420 33.82 6.98 10.40
N SER A 421 33.03 7.94 9.91
CA SER A 421 32.10 8.72 10.73
C SER A 421 30.99 7.89 11.39
N GLY A 422 30.65 6.73 10.81
CA GLY A 422 29.57 5.87 11.30
C GLY A 422 28.16 6.31 10.89
N LYS A 423 28.03 7.36 10.04
CA LYS A 423 26.76 7.86 9.49
C LYS A 423 25.86 6.74 8.98
N GLY A 424 26.45 5.79 8.25
CA GLY A 424 25.80 4.60 7.72
C GLY A 424 25.02 3.80 8.77
N ILE A 425 25.73 3.26 9.76
CA ILE A 425 25.15 2.37 10.78
C ILE A 425 24.18 3.11 11.72
N LEU A 426 24.36 4.42 11.91
CA LEU A 426 23.54 5.24 12.80
C LEU A 426 22.26 5.78 12.14
N TYR A 427 21.94 5.35 10.93
CA TYR A 427 20.69 5.71 10.26
C TYR A 427 19.46 5.38 11.12
N SER A 428 19.38 4.16 11.67
CA SER A 428 18.21 3.75 12.46
C SER A 428 18.02 4.64 13.68
N SER A 429 19.10 5.00 14.36
CA SER A 429 19.08 5.92 15.50
C SER A 429 18.63 7.31 15.09
N THR A 430 19.12 7.80 13.94
CA THR A 430 18.71 9.08 13.36
C THR A 430 17.23 9.08 13.03
N HIS A 431 16.74 8.01 12.41
CA HIS A 431 15.33 7.83 12.08
C HIS A 431 14.46 7.82 13.34
N SER A 432 14.85 7.07 14.38
CA SER A 432 14.14 7.07 15.67
C SER A 432 14.08 8.47 16.29
N LEU A 433 15.15 9.26 16.21
CA LEU A 433 15.17 10.65 16.69
C LEU A 433 14.17 11.51 15.92
N CYS A 434 14.23 11.47 14.60
CA CYS A 434 13.34 12.23 13.73
C CYS A 434 11.86 11.85 13.94
N GLN A 435 11.55 10.55 14.09
CA GLN A 435 10.19 10.08 14.40
C GLN A 435 9.71 10.51 15.78
N SER A 436 10.58 10.49 16.78
CA SER A 436 10.26 10.93 18.14
C SER A 436 9.97 12.42 18.17
N ALA A 437 10.77 13.22 17.45
CA ALA A 437 10.55 14.65 17.28
C ALA A 437 9.22 14.94 16.58
N LEU A 438 8.90 14.22 15.50
CA LEU A 438 7.60 14.35 14.84
C LEU A 438 6.44 14.02 15.79
N ALA A 439 6.56 12.93 16.57
CA ALA A 439 5.53 12.53 17.51
C ALA A 439 5.27 13.60 18.59
N VAL A 440 6.33 14.24 19.10
CA VAL A 440 6.21 15.39 20.01
C VAL A 440 5.53 16.56 19.30
N GLN A 441 5.93 16.88 18.07
CA GLN A 441 5.30 17.95 17.30
C GLN A 441 3.79 17.72 17.11
N LYS A 442 3.35 16.47 16.94
CA LYS A 442 1.91 16.13 16.81
C LYS A 442 1.08 16.45 18.06
N THR A 443 1.72 16.59 19.22
CA THR A 443 1.03 16.96 20.47
C THR A 443 0.72 18.46 20.53
N ILE A 444 1.44 19.26 19.74
CA ILE A 444 1.25 20.70 19.62
C ILE A 444 0.22 20.95 18.52
N LYS A 445 -0.95 21.48 18.88
CA LYS A 445 -1.96 21.88 17.91
C LYS A 445 -1.64 23.28 17.40
N THR A 446 -1.22 23.38 16.14
CA THR A 446 -0.86 24.64 15.47
C THR A 446 -2.04 25.30 14.77
N VAL A 447 -3.09 24.53 14.46
CA VAL A 447 -4.24 24.99 13.68
C VAL A 447 -5.38 25.46 14.60
N GLU A 448 -5.67 26.76 14.56
CA GLU A 448 -6.82 27.37 15.24
C GLU A 448 -7.98 27.61 14.25
N ARG A 449 -9.12 26.98 14.51
CA ARG A 449 -10.31 27.09 13.65
C ARG A 449 -11.16 28.31 14.03
N GLN A 450 -11.61 29.05 13.03
CA GLN A 450 -12.59 30.13 13.23
C GLN A 450 -13.95 29.59 13.67
N PRO A 451 -14.79 30.38 14.39
CA PRO A 451 -16.13 29.97 14.77
C PRO A 451 -17.00 29.56 13.58
N GLU A 452 -17.83 28.53 13.77
CA GLU A 452 -18.82 28.02 12.81
C GLU A 452 -20.22 28.20 13.42
N PRO A 453 -20.87 29.38 13.32
CA PRO A 453 -22.07 29.69 14.11
C PRO A 453 -23.40 29.12 13.56
N GLY A 454 -23.45 28.66 12.30
CA GLY A 454 -24.70 28.22 11.64
C GLY A 454 -25.07 26.73 11.74
N GLU A 455 -26.04 26.30 10.92
CA GLU A 455 -26.48 24.90 10.84
C GLU A 455 -25.32 23.98 10.43
N LYS A 456 -25.16 22.83 11.09
CA LYS A 456 -24.01 21.95 10.90
C LYS A 456 -24.19 21.00 9.73
N CYS A 457 -23.10 20.74 9.02
CA CYS A 457 -23.04 19.80 7.92
C CYS A 457 -23.50 18.40 8.33
N GLN A 458 -24.40 17.80 7.56
CA GLN A 458 -24.94 16.47 7.85
C GLN A 458 -23.99 15.31 7.52
N MET A 459 -22.86 15.59 6.86
CA MET A 459 -21.82 14.59 6.57
C MET A 459 -20.76 14.54 7.67
N CYS A 460 -20.18 15.67 8.07
CA CYS A 460 -19.13 15.69 9.10
C CYS A 460 -19.62 16.05 10.50
N GLY A 461 -20.66 16.88 10.61
CA GLY A 461 -21.15 17.45 11.87
C GLY A 461 -20.32 18.61 12.43
N GLU A 462 -19.25 19.01 11.75
CA GLU A 462 -18.24 19.95 12.30
C GLU A 462 -18.43 21.40 11.82
N PHE A 463 -18.62 21.58 10.52
CA PHE A 463 -18.62 22.90 9.89
C PHE A 463 -20.03 23.37 9.54
N GLU A 464 -20.20 24.68 9.43
CA GLU A 464 -21.42 25.31 8.92
C GLU A 464 -21.71 24.87 7.47
N VAL A 465 -22.98 24.63 7.15
CA VAL A 465 -23.43 24.30 5.79
C VAL A 465 -23.22 25.49 4.86
N VAL A 466 -22.83 25.26 3.61
CA VAL A 466 -22.73 26.32 2.60
C VAL A 466 -24.13 26.88 2.31
N HIS A 467 -24.24 28.21 2.27
CA HIS A 467 -25.47 28.92 1.89
C HIS A 467 -25.13 30.33 1.39
N ASP A 468 -26.08 30.98 0.72
CA ASP A 468 -25.94 32.31 0.13
C ASP A 468 -26.35 33.47 1.08
N LYS A 469 -27.08 33.19 2.16
CA LYS A 469 -27.57 34.23 3.09
C LYS A 469 -26.75 34.35 4.37
N LYS A 470 -25.92 35.38 4.48
CA LYS A 470 -25.18 35.68 5.72
C LYS A 470 -26.16 36.00 6.85
N TYR A 471 -25.97 35.39 8.02
CA TYR A 471 -26.76 35.72 9.21
C TYR A 471 -26.62 37.22 9.56
N GLN A 472 -27.76 37.87 9.78
CA GLN A 472 -27.85 39.25 10.26
C GLN A 472 -28.67 39.26 11.55
N ASN A 473 -28.37 40.18 12.48
CA ASN A 473 -28.99 40.22 13.82
C ASN A 473 -30.52 40.32 13.82
N ASN A 474 -31.13 40.72 12.69
CA ASN A 474 -32.58 40.88 12.54
C ASN A 474 -33.28 39.64 11.94
N ILE A 475 -32.54 38.56 11.65
CA ILE A 475 -33.10 37.34 11.04
C ILE A 475 -33.47 36.34 12.15
N THR A 476 -34.71 35.86 12.13
CA THR A 476 -35.14 34.80 13.05
C THR A 476 -34.50 33.46 12.69
N ALA A 477 -34.31 32.57 13.67
CA ALA A 477 -33.79 31.22 13.42
C ALA A 477 -34.61 30.43 12.39
N ASN A 478 -35.95 30.63 12.36
CA ASN A 478 -36.83 30.01 11.38
C ASN A 478 -36.61 30.55 9.96
N GLN A 479 -36.42 31.85 9.80
CA GLN A 479 -36.09 32.44 8.50
C GLN A 479 -34.75 31.90 7.98
N TYR A 480 -33.71 31.93 8.82
CA TYR A 480 -32.39 31.39 8.47
C TYR A 480 -32.45 29.90 8.04
N LYS A 481 -33.19 29.07 8.78
CA LYS A 481 -33.40 27.65 8.44
C LYS A 481 -34.12 27.47 7.11
N ASN A 482 -35.12 28.29 6.81
CA ASN A 482 -35.87 28.25 5.56
C ASN A 482 -35.03 28.72 4.37
N ASP A 483 -34.20 29.75 4.55
CA ASP A 483 -33.29 30.25 3.53
C ASP A 483 -32.28 29.17 3.13
N ILE A 484 -31.67 28.50 4.11
CA ILE A 484 -30.79 27.35 3.88
C ILE A 484 -31.54 26.23 3.14
N LYS A 485 -32.76 25.90 3.58
CA LYS A 485 -33.55 24.85 2.94
C LYS A 485 -33.79 25.16 1.46
N ASN A 486 -34.23 26.39 1.14
CA ASN A 486 -34.48 26.84 -0.22
C ASN A 486 -33.20 26.81 -1.07
N PHE A 487 -32.06 27.23 -0.51
CA PHE A 487 -30.76 27.14 -1.19
C PHE A 487 -30.42 25.70 -1.58
N TRP A 488 -30.55 24.73 -0.66
CA TRP A 488 -30.20 23.33 -0.93
C TRP A 488 -31.21 22.60 -1.83
N GLU A 489 -32.50 22.93 -1.77
CA GLU A 489 -33.50 22.43 -2.72
C GLU A 489 -33.17 22.89 -4.16
N ASN A 490 -32.83 24.17 -4.32
CA ASN A 490 -32.38 24.73 -5.60
C ASN A 490 -31.10 24.04 -6.10
N LEU A 491 -30.15 23.77 -5.21
CA LEU A 491 -28.90 23.08 -5.55
C LEU A 491 -29.13 21.63 -5.98
N SER A 492 -29.96 20.89 -5.24
CA SER A 492 -30.38 19.52 -5.55
C SER A 492 -30.99 19.41 -6.94
N ASN A 493 -31.86 20.34 -7.33
CA ASN A 493 -32.48 20.36 -8.66
C ASN A 493 -31.47 20.53 -9.81
N ARG A 494 -30.34 21.21 -9.56
CA ARG A 494 -29.33 21.52 -10.58
C ARG A 494 -28.23 20.46 -10.70
N PHE A 495 -27.83 19.87 -9.57
CA PHE A 495 -26.86 18.78 -9.53
C PHE A 495 -27.51 17.40 -9.75
N GLY A 496 -28.83 17.32 -9.61
CA GLY A 496 -29.61 16.10 -9.66
C GLY A 496 -29.62 15.37 -8.31
N LYS A 497 -30.76 14.75 -7.99
CA LYS A 497 -31.02 14.04 -6.72
C LYS A 497 -30.03 12.90 -6.45
N GLN A 498 -29.42 12.35 -7.49
CA GLN A 498 -28.37 11.34 -7.42
C GLN A 498 -27.08 11.88 -6.79
N ASN A 499 -26.76 13.15 -7.05
CA ASN A 499 -25.55 13.80 -6.55
C ASN A 499 -25.80 14.45 -5.19
N ILE A 500 -26.84 15.25 -5.06
CA ILE A 500 -27.21 15.96 -3.82
C ILE A 500 -28.71 15.74 -3.59
N LYS A 501 -29.10 15.19 -2.44
CA LYS A 501 -30.53 15.04 -2.11
C LYS A 501 -31.11 16.37 -1.64
N GLU A 502 -32.42 16.56 -1.79
CA GLU A 502 -33.13 17.79 -1.36
C GLU A 502 -32.90 18.14 0.12
N ASN A 503 -32.85 17.11 0.98
CA ASN A 503 -32.65 17.29 2.41
C ASN A 503 -31.17 17.25 2.83
N GLU A 504 -30.24 17.11 1.88
CA GLU A 504 -28.80 17.00 2.15
C GLU A 504 -28.15 18.39 2.21
N LYS A 505 -27.42 18.67 3.29
CA LYS A 505 -26.74 19.96 3.51
C LYS A 505 -25.28 19.78 3.90
N LEU A 506 -24.37 20.35 3.11
CA LEU A 506 -22.93 20.11 3.21
C LEU A 506 -22.13 21.39 3.50
N CYS A 507 -21.05 21.29 4.28
CA CYS A 507 -20.03 22.34 4.36
C CYS A 507 -19.14 22.31 3.11
N SER A 508 -18.26 23.30 2.94
CA SER A 508 -17.35 23.37 1.79
C SER A 508 -16.44 22.14 1.68
N ILE A 509 -15.86 21.65 2.78
CA ILE A 509 -15.01 20.43 2.79
C ILE A 509 -15.78 19.22 2.26
N CYS A 510 -17.00 19.00 2.75
CA CYS A 510 -17.82 17.86 2.36
C CYS A 510 -18.39 18.02 0.95
N LEU A 511 -18.64 19.26 0.52
CA LEU A 511 -19.05 19.57 -0.84
C LEU A 511 -17.89 19.31 -1.82
N THR A 512 -16.65 19.71 -1.49
CA THR A 512 -15.45 19.37 -2.26
C THR A 512 -15.33 17.87 -2.49
N LYS A 513 -15.49 17.04 -1.45
CA LYS A 513 -15.52 15.57 -1.61
C LYS A 513 -16.62 15.09 -2.56
N ARG A 514 -17.79 15.74 -2.55
CA ARG A 514 -18.97 15.33 -3.31
C ARG A 514 -18.86 15.68 -4.80
N ILE A 515 -18.31 16.86 -5.13
CA ILE A 515 -18.37 17.40 -6.49
C ILE A 515 -17.00 17.71 -7.13
N ALA A 516 -15.86 17.47 -6.46
CA ALA A 516 -14.53 17.66 -7.06
C ALA A 516 -14.37 16.91 -8.40
N TYR A 517 -14.90 15.69 -8.48
CA TYR A 517 -14.87 14.90 -9.72
C TYR A 517 -15.61 15.62 -10.87
N MET A 518 -16.74 16.28 -10.58
CA MET A 518 -17.52 17.02 -11.57
C MET A 518 -16.80 18.29 -12.01
N ALA A 519 -16.28 19.06 -11.04
CA ALA A 519 -15.53 20.28 -11.32
C ALA A 519 -14.33 20.01 -12.23
N LEU A 520 -13.57 18.95 -11.93
CA LEU A 520 -12.42 18.52 -12.72
C LEU A 520 -12.81 17.95 -14.09
N GLN A 521 -13.99 17.36 -14.24
CA GLN A 521 -14.49 16.88 -15.52
C GLN A 521 -15.01 18.04 -16.41
N ASN A 522 -15.74 18.99 -15.84
CA ASN A 522 -16.39 20.09 -16.58
C ASN A 522 -15.42 21.16 -17.07
N GLN A 523 -14.30 21.41 -16.37
CA GLN A 523 -13.21 22.24 -16.91
C GLN A 523 -12.77 21.82 -18.33
N ASN A 524 -12.98 20.55 -18.70
CA ASN A 524 -12.57 20.04 -20.01
C ASN A 524 -13.58 20.33 -21.14
N LYS A 525 -14.81 20.77 -20.85
CA LYS A 525 -15.79 21.09 -21.91
C LYS A 525 -15.50 22.42 -22.61
N ASP A 526 -14.85 23.35 -21.90
CA ASP A 526 -14.44 24.66 -22.43
C ASP A 526 -13.00 24.66 -23.00
N SER A 527 -12.46 23.47 -23.30
CA SER A 527 -11.05 23.24 -23.67
C SER A 527 -10.64 23.69 -25.08
N GLU A 528 -11.40 24.55 -25.75
CA GLU A 528 -10.90 25.31 -26.90
C GLU A 528 -9.74 26.27 -26.51
N LYS A 529 -9.43 26.43 -25.21
CA LYS A 529 -8.37 27.32 -24.69
C LYS A 529 -7.05 26.66 -24.25
N GLY A 530 -6.78 25.40 -24.62
CA GLY A 530 -5.42 24.83 -24.46
C GLY A 530 -4.93 24.62 -23.01
N HIS A 531 -5.82 24.54 -22.01
CA HIS A 531 -5.43 24.24 -20.63
C HIS A 531 -4.99 22.78 -20.46
N LYS A 532 -3.86 22.57 -19.77
CA LYS A 532 -3.34 21.25 -19.38
C LYS A 532 -4.28 20.60 -18.37
N LYS A 533 -4.66 19.34 -18.60
CA LYS A 533 -5.59 18.60 -17.73
C LYS A 533 -5.00 18.44 -16.33
N HIS A 534 -5.83 18.65 -15.30
CA HIS A 534 -5.45 18.36 -13.92
C HIS A 534 -5.09 16.87 -13.75
N ILE A 535 -4.10 16.56 -12.92
CA ILE A 535 -3.55 15.20 -12.77
C ILE A 535 -4.59 14.17 -12.29
N LEU A 536 -5.57 14.61 -11.49
CA LEU A 536 -6.68 13.78 -11.01
C LEU A 536 -7.77 13.49 -12.05
N TYR A 537 -7.71 14.09 -13.24
CA TYR A 537 -8.74 13.90 -14.27
C TYR A 537 -8.91 12.41 -14.63
N SER A 538 -7.80 11.67 -14.79
CA SER A 538 -7.86 10.26 -15.19
C SER A 538 -8.46 9.37 -14.09
N ALA A 539 -8.13 9.64 -12.82
CA ALA A 539 -8.73 8.97 -11.66
C ALA A 539 -10.26 9.17 -11.60
N PHE A 540 -10.72 10.39 -11.91
CA PHE A 540 -12.14 10.77 -11.82
C PHE A 540 -12.97 10.52 -13.07
N LYS A 541 -12.39 10.01 -14.17
CA LYS A 541 -13.09 9.81 -15.46
C LYS A 541 -14.41 9.04 -15.34
N GLU A 542 -14.47 8.03 -14.47
CA GLU A 542 -15.64 7.14 -14.29
C GLU A 542 -16.29 7.28 -12.90
N ALA A 543 -16.01 8.38 -12.20
CA ALA A 543 -16.52 8.61 -10.84
C ALA A 543 -18.06 8.72 -10.78
N GLU A 544 -18.71 9.09 -11.89
CA GLU A 544 -20.18 9.20 -11.94
C GLU A 544 -20.87 7.84 -11.70
N ASN A 545 -20.31 6.77 -12.26
CA ASN A 545 -20.83 5.40 -12.19
C ASN A 545 -20.28 4.61 -10.98
N PHE A 546 -19.80 5.29 -9.93
CA PHE A 546 -19.28 4.62 -8.75
C PHE A 546 -20.40 3.83 -8.04
N PRO A 547 -20.22 2.53 -7.74
CA PRO A 547 -21.29 1.68 -7.24
C PRO A 547 -21.81 2.12 -5.87
N SER A 548 -23.10 1.91 -5.62
CA SER A 548 -23.72 2.11 -4.32
C SER A 548 -23.61 0.84 -3.45
N THR A 549 -23.87 0.96 -2.15
CA THR A 549 -23.96 -0.20 -1.24
C THR A 549 -25.05 -1.18 -1.68
N THR A 550 -26.18 -0.67 -2.19
CA THR A 550 -27.25 -1.50 -2.75
C THR A 550 -26.80 -2.24 -4.01
N TYR A 551 -26.03 -1.59 -4.88
CA TYR A 551 -25.51 -2.25 -6.08
C TYR A 551 -24.64 -3.45 -5.70
N ILE A 552 -23.74 -3.29 -4.72
CA ILE A 552 -22.83 -4.35 -4.29
C ILE A 552 -23.59 -5.49 -3.61
N SER A 553 -24.64 -5.19 -2.83
CA SER A 553 -25.42 -6.22 -2.13
C SER A 553 -26.20 -7.13 -3.09
N LEU A 554 -26.63 -6.60 -4.23
CA LEU A 554 -27.45 -7.32 -5.23
C LEU A 554 -26.64 -8.24 -6.15
N TYR A 555 -25.37 -8.49 -5.85
CA TYR A 555 -24.49 -9.33 -6.66
C TYR A 555 -25.09 -10.71 -7.02
N ASN A 556 -25.60 -11.44 -6.02
CA ASN A 556 -26.18 -12.76 -6.27
C ASN A 556 -27.53 -12.66 -7.00
N ASP A 557 -28.33 -11.64 -6.71
CA ASP A 557 -29.56 -11.35 -7.45
C ASP A 557 -29.28 -11.06 -8.93
N PHE A 558 -28.25 -10.28 -9.26
CA PHE A 558 -27.83 -10.05 -10.64
C PHE A 558 -27.43 -11.35 -11.34
N LYS A 559 -26.64 -12.20 -10.67
CA LYS A 559 -26.24 -13.51 -11.20
C LYS A 559 -27.44 -14.45 -11.40
N ALA A 560 -28.32 -14.55 -10.41
CA ALA A 560 -29.48 -15.43 -10.44
C ALA A 560 -30.47 -15.05 -11.55
N ASN A 561 -30.58 -13.75 -11.86
CA ASN A 561 -31.43 -13.23 -12.92
C ASN A 561 -30.71 -13.04 -14.27
N GLY A 562 -29.41 -13.34 -14.36
CA GLY A 562 -28.63 -13.16 -15.59
C GLY A 562 -28.50 -11.71 -16.06
N ILE A 563 -28.54 -10.74 -15.14
CA ILE A 563 -28.43 -9.31 -15.48
C ILE A 563 -26.96 -8.97 -15.73
N VAL A 564 -26.59 -8.81 -17.00
CA VAL A 564 -25.22 -8.48 -17.42
C VAL A 564 -25.05 -6.98 -17.67
N ASN A 565 -26.08 -6.30 -18.16
CA ASN A 565 -26.01 -4.89 -18.53
C ASN A 565 -25.79 -3.98 -17.31
N GLU A 566 -24.71 -3.19 -17.30
CA GLU A 566 -24.36 -2.33 -16.16
C GLU A 566 -25.40 -1.24 -15.86
N GLN A 567 -26.00 -0.65 -16.89
CA GLN A 567 -27.02 0.37 -16.68
C GLN A 567 -28.28 -0.24 -16.03
N GLU A 568 -28.67 -1.43 -16.47
CA GLU A 568 -29.78 -2.19 -15.87
C GLU A 568 -29.51 -2.53 -14.40
N LYS A 569 -28.28 -2.95 -14.04
CA LYS A 569 -27.88 -3.19 -12.64
C LYS A 569 -27.99 -1.91 -11.80
N LEU A 570 -27.51 -0.78 -12.32
CA LEU A 570 -27.58 0.52 -11.63
C LEU A 570 -29.03 0.96 -11.41
N ASP A 571 -29.89 0.77 -12.40
CA ASP A 571 -31.30 1.15 -12.32
C ASP A 571 -32.07 0.24 -11.35
N LYS A 572 -31.84 -1.08 -11.39
CA LYS A 572 -32.43 -2.02 -10.42
C LYS A 572 -32.00 -1.71 -8.99
N ALA A 573 -30.71 -1.44 -8.76
CA ALA A 573 -30.20 -1.04 -7.45
C ALA A 573 -30.84 0.26 -6.94
N ARG A 574 -31.13 1.21 -7.83
CA ARG A 574 -31.84 2.45 -7.48
C ARG A 574 -33.27 2.17 -7.06
N GLN A 575 -34.01 1.39 -7.84
CA GLN A 575 -35.40 1.03 -7.54
C GLN A 575 -35.52 0.35 -6.17
N ILE A 576 -34.63 -0.61 -5.85
CA ILE A 576 -34.63 -1.32 -4.56
C ILE A 576 -34.24 -0.41 -3.39
N TYR A 577 -33.36 0.56 -3.63
CA TYR A 577 -33.03 1.55 -2.59
C TYR A 577 -34.22 2.46 -2.28
N GLU A 578 -34.97 2.88 -3.29
CA GLU A 578 -36.13 3.78 -3.17
C GLU A 578 -37.39 3.06 -2.66
N ASN A 579 -37.60 1.81 -3.05
CA ASN A 579 -38.77 1.01 -2.68
C ASN A 579 -38.36 -0.32 -2.03
N GLU A 580 -38.60 -0.46 -0.71
CA GLU A 580 -38.25 -1.69 0.04
C GLU A 580 -39.15 -2.88 -0.30
N ASP A 581 -40.35 -2.63 -0.82
CA ASP A 581 -41.36 -3.67 -1.09
C ASP A 581 -40.99 -4.54 -2.31
N ILE A 582 -39.98 -4.12 -3.09
CA ILE A 582 -39.44 -4.93 -4.17
C ILE A 582 -38.83 -6.21 -3.56
N GLN A 583 -39.38 -7.36 -3.94
CA GLN A 583 -38.94 -8.65 -3.42
C GLN A 583 -37.55 -8.99 -3.98
N VAL A 584 -36.60 -9.09 -3.05
CA VAL A 584 -35.27 -9.66 -3.22
C VAL A 584 -34.98 -10.53 -2.01
N ASP A 585 -34.11 -11.53 -2.16
CA ASP A 585 -33.70 -12.35 -1.03
C ASP A 585 -33.14 -11.45 0.09
N ASN A 586 -33.45 -11.79 1.34
CA ASN A 586 -32.94 -11.02 2.47
C ASN A 586 -31.41 -10.99 2.52
N ARG A 587 -30.73 -12.03 2.04
CA ARG A 587 -29.27 -12.10 1.92
C ARG A 587 -28.72 -11.07 0.93
N ASP A 588 -29.42 -10.82 -0.17
CA ASP A 588 -29.04 -9.86 -1.23
C ASP A 588 -29.24 -8.39 -0.83
N ARG A 589 -29.65 -8.17 0.42
CA ARG A 589 -29.68 -6.86 1.08
C ARG A 589 -28.43 -6.59 1.91
N TYR A 590 -27.47 -7.51 1.96
CA TYR A 590 -26.24 -7.38 2.73
C TYR A 590 -25.01 -7.30 1.83
N TYR A 591 -24.03 -6.55 2.28
CA TYR A 591 -22.73 -6.42 1.66
C TYR A 591 -21.64 -6.51 2.74
N ALA A 592 -20.38 -6.69 2.33
CA ALA A 592 -19.26 -6.76 3.24
C ALA A 592 -18.35 -5.53 3.09
N ILE A 593 -17.98 -4.91 4.21
CA ILE A 593 -16.83 -4.00 4.29
C ILE A 593 -15.64 -4.82 4.77
N LEU A 594 -14.61 -4.90 3.93
CA LEU A 594 -13.32 -5.49 4.24
C LEU A 594 -12.35 -4.36 4.63
N LEU A 595 -11.85 -4.42 5.86
CA LEU A 595 -10.68 -3.65 6.28
C LEU A 595 -9.53 -4.60 6.59
N MET A 596 -8.33 -4.28 6.12
CA MET A 596 -7.11 -4.97 6.49
C MET A 596 -6.03 -3.94 6.83
N ASP A 597 -5.12 -4.28 7.74
CA ASP A 597 -4.05 -3.40 8.21
C ASP A 597 -2.87 -4.25 8.68
N GLY A 598 -1.66 -3.82 8.32
CA GLY A 598 -0.43 -4.52 8.62
C GLY A 598 -0.11 -4.50 10.11
N ASP A 599 0.14 -5.68 10.68
CA ASP A 599 0.38 -5.80 12.10
C ASP A 599 1.74 -5.19 12.47
N LEU A 600 1.73 -4.24 13.42
CA LEU A 600 2.94 -3.60 13.95
C LEU A 600 3.77 -2.86 12.88
N MET A 601 3.15 -2.34 11.81
CA MET A 601 3.87 -1.65 10.73
C MET A 601 4.71 -0.46 11.19
N GLY A 602 4.25 0.29 12.21
CA GLY A 602 5.07 1.33 12.83
C GLY A 602 6.39 0.81 13.42
N LYS A 603 6.39 -0.41 13.98
CA LYS A 603 7.61 -1.08 14.47
C LYS A 603 8.48 -1.57 13.32
N LEU A 604 7.89 -2.07 12.24
CA LEU A 604 8.63 -2.51 11.05
C LEU A 604 9.36 -1.36 10.37
N VAL A 605 8.65 -0.24 10.13
CA VAL A 605 9.24 0.99 9.56
C VAL A 605 10.28 1.60 10.52
N ASN A 606 10.21 1.35 11.82
CA ASN A 606 11.27 1.74 12.76
C ASN A 606 12.42 0.73 12.87
N GLY A 607 12.34 -0.41 12.18
CA GLY A 607 13.37 -1.45 12.19
C GLY A 607 13.33 -2.43 13.35
N GLU A 608 12.30 -2.40 14.21
CA GLU A 608 12.21 -3.25 15.41
C GLU A 608 11.78 -4.70 15.08
N THR A 609 11.00 -4.90 14.02
CA THR A 609 10.41 -6.20 13.64
C THR A 609 10.95 -6.76 12.33
N ILE A 610 12.06 -6.22 11.81
CA ILE A 610 12.80 -6.82 10.69
C ILE A 610 13.19 -8.25 11.09
N ALA A 611 12.82 -9.21 10.27
CA ALA A 611 13.05 -10.64 10.52
C ALA A 611 14.39 -11.12 9.92
N SER A 612 14.90 -10.42 8.90
CA SER A 612 16.20 -10.72 8.31
C SER A 612 17.36 -10.50 9.30
N THR A 613 18.36 -11.36 9.19
CA THR A 613 19.63 -11.27 9.91
C THR A 613 20.75 -10.95 8.94
N TRP A 614 21.90 -10.50 9.45
CA TRP A 614 23.10 -10.40 8.63
C TRP A 614 23.46 -11.74 7.97
N GLU A 615 23.25 -12.85 8.69
CA GLU A 615 23.46 -14.20 8.16
C GLU A 615 22.54 -14.51 6.97
N SER A 616 21.25 -14.16 7.06
CA SER A 616 20.26 -14.50 6.03
C SER A 616 20.41 -13.70 4.73
N ILE A 617 20.94 -12.47 4.80
CA ILE A 617 21.10 -11.58 3.64
C ILE A 617 22.46 -11.68 2.97
N MET A 618 23.45 -12.26 3.64
CA MET A 618 24.77 -12.44 3.05
C MET A 618 24.73 -13.62 2.08
N HIS A 619 25.49 -13.51 0.98
CA HIS A 619 25.53 -14.56 -0.03
C HIS A 619 25.99 -15.90 0.58
N PRO A 620 25.34 -17.05 0.28
CA PRO A 620 25.65 -18.35 0.90
C PRO A 620 27.13 -18.78 0.84
N ASP A 621 27.83 -18.48 -0.26
CA ASP A 621 29.26 -18.75 -0.45
C ASP A 621 30.16 -18.03 0.56
N ILE A 622 29.66 -16.95 1.15
CA ILE A 622 30.34 -16.19 2.20
C ILE A 622 30.03 -16.79 3.58
N VAL A 623 28.75 -17.08 3.84
CA VAL A 623 28.20 -17.33 5.18
C VAL A 623 28.39 -18.76 5.67
N VAL A 624 27.94 -19.74 4.89
CA VAL A 624 27.76 -21.11 5.38
C VAL A 624 28.57 -22.12 4.58
N VAL A 625 28.72 -21.91 3.27
CA VAL A 625 29.19 -23.02 2.43
C VAL A 625 30.72 -23.16 2.46
N GLU A 626 31.51 -22.08 2.58
CA GLU A 626 32.97 -22.28 2.59
C GLU A 626 33.84 -21.41 3.50
N LYS A 627 33.48 -20.17 3.88
CA LYS A 627 34.49 -19.19 4.37
C LYS A 627 34.41 -18.79 5.83
N ILE A 628 33.32 -18.15 6.30
CA ILE A 628 33.26 -17.63 7.69
C ILE A 628 33.15 -18.76 8.74
N LYS A 629 32.26 -19.74 8.50
CA LYS A 629 32.13 -20.91 9.39
C LYS A 629 33.36 -21.83 9.37
N ASN A 630 34.20 -21.76 8.34
CA ASN A 630 35.42 -22.59 8.20
C ASN A 630 36.74 -21.81 8.36
N ASP A 631 36.71 -20.59 8.90
CA ASP A 631 37.90 -19.74 9.17
C ASP A 631 38.78 -19.43 7.94
N LYS A 632 38.20 -19.33 6.74
CA LYS A 632 38.97 -19.11 5.50
C LYS A 632 39.21 -17.65 5.14
N LEU A 633 38.44 -16.66 5.65
CA LEU A 633 38.71 -15.24 5.33
C LEU A 633 40.02 -14.75 5.95
N GLU A 634 40.73 -13.86 5.26
CA GLU A 634 41.95 -13.23 5.76
C GLU A 634 41.67 -12.24 6.91
N GLY A 635 42.53 -12.23 7.94
CA GLY A 635 42.46 -11.31 9.08
C GLY A 635 41.41 -11.68 10.14
N ASP A 636 41.04 -10.71 10.98
CA ASP A 636 40.10 -10.91 12.10
C ASP A 636 38.61 -10.99 11.68
N TYR A 637 38.31 -10.96 10.38
CA TYR A 637 36.92 -10.91 9.88
C TYR A 637 36.07 -12.10 10.33
N ASN A 638 36.60 -13.33 10.30
CA ASN A 638 35.84 -14.52 10.73
C ASN A 638 35.41 -14.40 12.20
N LYS A 639 36.34 -14.01 13.07
CA LYS A 639 36.08 -13.83 14.51
C LYS A 639 35.03 -12.74 14.76
N LEU A 640 35.17 -11.60 14.09
CA LEU A 640 34.28 -10.46 14.28
C LEU A 640 32.88 -10.71 13.71
N TRP A 641 32.73 -11.45 12.60
CA TRP A 641 31.42 -11.84 12.08
C TRP A 641 30.74 -12.92 12.93
N ARG A 642 31.49 -13.90 13.46
CA ARG A 642 30.96 -14.86 14.45
C ARG A 642 30.46 -14.16 15.71
N GLU A 643 31.12 -13.09 16.14
CA GLU A 643 30.65 -12.25 17.25
C GLU A 643 29.28 -11.64 16.93
N ILE A 644 29.07 -11.14 15.71
CA ILE A 644 27.78 -10.57 15.28
C ILE A 644 26.70 -11.65 15.23
N PHE A 645 26.96 -12.81 14.62
CA PHE A 645 25.98 -13.89 14.48
C PHE A 645 25.55 -14.49 15.83
N ASN A 646 26.44 -14.52 16.82
CA ASN A 646 26.14 -15.10 18.13
C ASN A 646 25.50 -14.12 19.12
N LYS A 647 25.32 -12.84 18.74
CA LYS A 647 24.77 -11.79 19.63
C LYS A 647 23.37 -11.38 19.17
N GLU A 648 22.37 -11.73 19.98
CA GLU A 648 20.96 -11.53 19.65
C GLU A 648 20.59 -10.08 19.30
N ASN A 649 21.22 -9.11 19.96
CA ASN A 649 20.94 -7.68 19.78
C ASN A 649 21.55 -7.07 18.51
N ILE A 650 22.56 -7.69 17.88
CA ILE A 650 23.24 -7.16 16.68
C ILE A 650 23.24 -8.12 15.49
N GLN A 651 22.77 -9.37 15.65
CA GLN A 651 22.62 -10.33 14.54
C GLN A 651 21.56 -9.91 13.52
N ARG A 652 20.54 -9.16 13.97
CA ARG A 652 19.45 -8.69 13.11
C ARG A 652 19.95 -7.59 12.17
N ARG A 653 19.38 -7.54 10.99
CA ARG A 653 19.63 -6.48 10.03
C ARG A 653 19.03 -5.17 10.56
N LEU A 654 19.82 -4.09 10.52
CA LEU A 654 19.34 -2.76 10.90
C LEU A 654 18.49 -2.16 9.78
N ILE A 655 17.55 -1.28 10.13
CA ILE A 655 16.86 -0.49 9.12
C ILE A 655 17.82 0.53 8.49
N THR A 656 17.72 0.69 7.18
CA THR A 656 18.56 1.55 6.33
C THR A 656 17.67 2.23 5.29
N PRO A 657 18.12 3.29 4.61
CA PRO A 657 17.34 3.89 3.53
C PRO A 657 16.93 2.88 2.44
N SER A 658 17.80 1.94 2.07
CA SER A 658 17.49 0.92 1.06
C SER A 658 16.47 -0.11 1.54
N ILE A 659 16.49 -0.47 2.83
CA ILE A 659 15.45 -1.34 3.41
C ILE A 659 14.12 -0.58 3.55
N HIS A 660 14.14 0.71 3.91
CA HIS A 660 12.92 1.52 3.84
C HIS A 660 12.37 1.58 2.43
N ALA A 661 13.21 1.82 1.43
CA ALA A 661 12.80 1.81 0.03
C ALA A 661 12.25 0.44 -0.40
N ALA A 662 12.83 -0.67 0.08
CA ALA A 662 12.32 -2.02 -0.17
C ALA A 662 10.95 -2.26 0.49
N ILE A 663 10.75 -1.90 1.76
CA ILE A 663 9.45 -1.97 2.46
C ILE A 663 8.42 -1.12 1.69
N SER A 664 8.81 0.09 1.35
CA SER A 664 7.99 1.07 0.65
C SER A 664 7.55 0.59 -0.73
N GLU A 665 8.46 0.01 -1.51
CA GLU A 665 8.15 -0.58 -2.82
C GLU A 665 7.30 -1.85 -2.66
N SER A 666 7.56 -2.68 -1.64
CA SER A 666 6.75 -3.87 -1.35
C SER A 666 5.28 -3.50 -1.06
N LEU A 667 5.07 -2.44 -0.27
CA LEU A 667 3.74 -1.93 0.07
C LEU A 667 3.05 -1.29 -1.14
N GLY A 668 3.80 -0.57 -1.98
CA GLY A 668 3.30 -0.06 -3.26
C GLY A 668 2.86 -1.19 -4.19
N ASP A 669 3.69 -2.22 -4.36
CA ASP A 669 3.39 -3.38 -5.20
C ASP A 669 2.24 -4.21 -4.65
N PHE A 670 2.13 -4.32 -3.32
CA PHE A 670 0.98 -4.92 -2.65
C PHE A 670 -0.32 -4.19 -2.98
N ALA A 671 -0.35 -2.86 -2.89
CA ALA A 671 -1.53 -2.08 -3.24
C ALA A 671 -1.90 -2.19 -4.73
N LEU A 672 -0.90 -2.10 -5.62
CA LEU A 672 -1.09 -2.02 -7.07
C LEU A 672 -1.39 -3.37 -7.73
N TYR A 673 -0.66 -4.43 -7.36
CA TYR A 673 -0.72 -5.73 -8.05
C TYR A 673 -1.24 -6.87 -7.18
N GLY A 674 -1.34 -6.67 -5.87
CA GLY A 674 -2.03 -7.56 -4.96
C GLY A 674 -3.48 -7.14 -4.78
N VAL A 675 -3.71 -6.08 -4.02
CA VAL A 675 -5.02 -5.65 -3.54
C VAL A 675 -5.97 -5.31 -4.69
N ALA A 676 -5.59 -4.39 -5.59
CA ALA A 676 -6.52 -3.92 -6.61
C ALA A 676 -6.99 -5.03 -7.58
N PRO A 677 -6.11 -5.87 -8.17
CA PRO A 677 -6.53 -6.98 -9.02
C PRO A 677 -7.31 -8.05 -8.26
N ILE A 678 -6.96 -8.34 -7.00
CA ILE A 678 -7.69 -9.33 -6.19
C ILE A 678 -9.11 -8.83 -5.90
N VAL A 679 -9.27 -7.59 -5.44
CA VAL A 679 -10.59 -7.01 -5.14
C VAL A 679 -11.46 -6.99 -6.40
N GLU A 680 -10.91 -6.60 -7.55
CA GLU A 680 -11.64 -6.61 -8.83
C GLU A 680 -12.03 -8.03 -9.25
N LYS A 681 -11.12 -9.01 -9.13
CA LYS A 681 -11.40 -10.44 -9.43
C LYS A 681 -12.57 -11.01 -8.60
N TYR A 682 -12.77 -10.48 -7.39
CA TYR A 682 -13.82 -10.89 -6.47
C TYR A 682 -15.05 -9.97 -6.50
N ASP A 683 -15.24 -9.22 -7.59
CA ASP A 683 -16.38 -8.32 -7.83
C ASP A 683 -16.56 -7.24 -6.75
N GLY A 684 -15.46 -6.90 -6.08
CA GLY A 684 -15.40 -5.87 -5.06
C GLY A 684 -15.07 -4.50 -5.63
N ARG A 685 -15.29 -3.47 -4.81
CA ARG A 685 -14.87 -2.10 -5.07
C ARG A 685 -13.83 -1.67 -4.04
N LEU A 686 -12.61 -1.41 -4.53
CA LEU A 686 -11.55 -0.83 -3.71
C LEU A 686 -11.88 0.65 -3.40
N ILE A 687 -11.83 1.02 -2.13
CA ILE A 687 -11.91 2.41 -1.69
C ILE A 687 -10.50 3.00 -1.61
N TYR A 688 -9.60 2.36 -0.87
CA TYR A 688 -8.18 2.73 -0.81
C TYR A 688 -7.30 1.53 -0.50
N ALA A 689 -6.04 1.61 -0.92
CA ALA A 689 -4.97 0.68 -0.59
C ALA A 689 -3.71 1.51 -0.34
N GLY A 690 -3.56 2.00 0.88
CA GLY A 690 -2.58 3.03 1.26
C GLY A 690 -1.35 2.43 1.94
N GLY A 691 -0.56 1.66 1.19
CA GLY A 691 0.54 0.89 1.76
C GLY A 691 0.03 -0.42 2.36
N ASP A 692 0.00 -0.54 3.69
CA ASP A 692 -0.47 -1.73 4.40
C ASP A 692 -1.98 -1.73 4.70
N ASP A 693 -2.60 -0.55 4.70
CA ASP A 693 -4.03 -0.38 4.97
C ASP A 693 -4.88 -0.60 3.71
N VAL A 694 -5.87 -1.49 3.81
CA VAL A 694 -6.81 -1.82 2.74
C VAL A 694 -8.23 -1.56 3.19
N CYS A 695 -9.01 -0.86 2.36
CA CYS A 695 -10.45 -0.82 2.49
C CYS A 695 -11.13 -1.13 1.17
N ALA A 696 -11.95 -2.17 1.17
CA ALA A 696 -12.74 -2.59 0.03
C ALA A 696 -14.17 -2.94 0.46
N VAL A 697 -15.09 -2.84 -0.48
CA VAL A 697 -16.49 -3.23 -0.30
C VAL A 697 -16.80 -4.35 -1.28
N LEU A 698 -17.24 -5.50 -0.78
CA LEU A 698 -17.38 -6.74 -1.56
C LEU A 698 -18.77 -7.38 -1.39
N PRO A 699 -19.21 -8.21 -2.35
CA PRO A 699 -20.25 -9.19 -2.13
C PRO A 699 -19.89 -10.11 -0.96
N ILE A 700 -20.87 -10.48 -0.14
CA ILE A 700 -20.62 -11.26 1.08
C ILE A 700 -19.98 -12.63 0.81
N ASP A 701 -20.32 -13.26 -0.33
CA ASP A 701 -19.82 -14.57 -0.77
C ASP A 701 -18.32 -14.54 -1.09
N ASN A 702 -17.81 -13.38 -1.51
CA ASN A 702 -16.45 -13.25 -2.04
C ASN A 702 -15.48 -12.62 -1.02
N ALA A 703 -15.99 -11.96 0.02
CA ALA A 703 -15.19 -11.14 0.92
C ALA A 703 -14.07 -11.91 1.65
N LEU A 704 -14.37 -13.12 2.16
CA LEU A 704 -13.39 -13.94 2.87
C LEU A 704 -12.28 -14.45 1.94
N GLN A 705 -12.63 -14.93 0.75
CA GLN A 705 -11.66 -15.40 -0.22
C GLN A 705 -10.76 -14.27 -0.73
N ALA A 706 -11.32 -13.09 -0.94
CA ALA A 706 -10.54 -11.89 -1.28
C ALA A 706 -9.54 -11.55 -0.17
N ALA A 707 -10.00 -11.50 1.09
CA ALA A 707 -9.14 -11.21 2.23
C ALA A 707 -7.99 -12.22 2.39
N LYS A 708 -8.27 -13.51 2.22
CA LYS A 708 -7.25 -14.58 2.26
C LYS A 708 -6.21 -14.41 1.15
N LYS A 709 -6.64 -14.12 -0.09
CA LYS A 709 -5.71 -13.90 -1.20
C LYS A 709 -4.86 -12.64 -1.02
N ILE A 710 -5.41 -11.59 -0.42
CA ILE A 710 -4.66 -10.38 -0.06
C ILE A 710 -3.62 -10.72 1.01
N GLN A 711 -3.98 -11.50 2.04
CA GLN A 711 -3.05 -11.94 3.07
C GLN A 711 -1.91 -12.80 2.51
N GLU A 712 -2.22 -13.77 1.65
CA GLU A 712 -1.22 -14.63 0.98
C GLU A 712 -0.23 -13.79 0.16
N TYR A 713 -0.71 -12.74 -0.53
CA TYR A 713 0.17 -11.82 -1.27
C TYR A 713 1.09 -11.05 -0.31
N TYR A 714 0.53 -10.53 0.78
CA TYR A 714 1.23 -9.70 1.76
C TYR A 714 2.47 -10.39 2.34
N ILE A 715 2.33 -11.68 2.69
CA ILE A 715 3.40 -12.47 3.33
C ILE A 715 4.36 -13.16 2.36
N SER A 716 4.12 -13.06 1.04
CA SER A 716 5.04 -13.65 0.05
C SER A 716 6.38 -12.92 0.01
N SER A 717 7.45 -13.57 -0.47
CA SER A 717 8.81 -13.01 -0.49
C SER A 717 9.16 -12.32 -1.82
N PHE A 718 9.03 -13.04 -2.93
CA PHE A 718 9.28 -12.50 -4.26
C PHE A 718 8.13 -12.86 -5.19
N ARG A 719 7.78 -11.93 -6.09
CA ARG A 719 6.77 -12.18 -7.11
C ARG A 719 7.22 -11.67 -8.47
N MET A 720 6.85 -12.40 -9.51
CA MET A 720 6.98 -11.95 -10.89
C MET A 720 5.66 -11.35 -11.36
N ILE A 721 5.67 -10.07 -11.73
CA ILE A 721 4.49 -9.34 -12.20
C ILE A 721 4.62 -9.13 -13.70
N LYS A 722 3.63 -9.53 -14.48
CA LYS A 722 3.66 -9.39 -15.94
C LYS A 722 2.29 -9.09 -16.53
N LYS A 723 2.32 -8.49 -17.72
CA LYS A 723 1.15 -8.30 -18.58
C LYS A 723 0.82 -9.61 -19.28
N ILE A 724 -0.46 -9.96 -19.30
CA ILE A 724 -0.99 -11.12 -20.01
C ILE A 724 -2.23 -10.72 -20.82
N ASN A 725 -2.38 -11.29 -22.01
CA ASN A 725 -3.58 -11.11 -22.81
C ASN A 725 -4.61 -12.18 -22.42
N LYS A 726 -5.71 -11.77 -21.81
CA LYS A 726 -6.86 -12.66 -21.57
C LYS A 726 -7.86 -12.52 -22.71
N LYS A 727 -8.37 -13.64 -23.20
CA LYS A 727 -9.52 -13.65 -24.10
C LYS A 727 -10.76 -13.31 -23.28
N ASP A 728 -11.42 -12.22 -23.62
CA ASP A 728 -12.73 -11.87 -23.07
C ASP A 728 -13.72 -13.00 -23.38
N LYS A 729 -14.40 -13.50 -22.33
CA LYS A 729 -15.34 -14.61 -22.43
C LYS A 729 -16.60 -14.23 -23.21
N GLU A 730 -16.92 -12.95 -23.32
CA GLU A 730 -18.14 -12.47 -23.98
C GLU A 730 -17.88 -11.92 -25.40
N ASN A 731 -16.77 -11.21 -25.64
CA ASN A 731 -16.56 -10.48 -26.91
C ASN A 731 -15.41 -10.96 -27.80
N LYS A 732 -14.68 -12.03 -27.44
CA LYS A 732 -13.46 -12.49 -28.15
C LYS A 732 -12.39 -11.39 -28.35
N LYS A 733 -12.47 -10.26 -27.64
CA LYS A 733 -11.42 -9.24 -27.61
C LYS A 733 -10.33 -9.65 -26.62
N GLU A 734 -9.07 -9.42 -26.97
CA GLU A 734 -7.97 -9.55 -26.01
C GLU A 734 -8.01 -8.35 -25.07
N ILE A 735 -8.12 -8.63 -23.77
CA ILE A 735 -8.02 -7.64 -22.70
C ILE A 735 -6.69 -7.88 -22.00
N GLU A 736 -5.84 -6.87 -22.02
CA GLU A 736 -4.60 -6.86 -21.25
C GLU A 736 -4.94 -6.88 -19.75
N SER A 737 -4.38 -7.83 -19.02
CA SER A 737 -4.55 -7.96 -17.57
C SER A 737 -3.22 -8.21 -16.90
N ILE A 738 -3.15 -7.94 -15.60
CA ILE A 738 -1.94 -8.17 -14.82
C ILE A 738 -2.02 -9.51 -14.10
N GLU A 739 -0.94 -10.26 -14.21
CA GLU A 739 -0.70 -11.48 -13.43
C GLU A 739 0.46 -11.23 -12.47
N SER A 740 0.31 -11.72 -11.24
CA SER A 740 1.37 -11.69 -10.23
C SER A 740 1.58 -13.10 -9.68
N ILE A 741 2.76 -13.66 -9.96
CA ILE A 741 3.12 -15.05 -9.69
C ILE A 741 4.11 -15.08 -8.54
N GLU A 742 3.86 -15.90 -7.52
CA GLU A 742 4.80 -16.08 -6.42
C GLU A 742 6.00 -16.93 -6.86
N LEU A 743 7.22 -16.49 -6.53
CA LEU A 743 8.42 -17.28 -6.74
C LEU A 743 8.73 -18.10 -5.49
N LYS A 744 9.10 -19.38 -5.66
CA LYS A 744 9.36 -20.31 -4.55
C LYS A 744 10.85 -20.41 -4.23
N LYS A 745 11.19 -20.60 -2.96
CA LYS A 745 12.57 -20.55 -2.42
C LYS A 745 13.53 -21.53 -3.11
N ASP A 746 13.03 -22.70 -3.50
CA ASP A 746 13.86 -23.79 -4.01
C ASP A 746 13.85 -23.92 -5.55
N GLU A 747 13.06 -23.08 -6.23
CA GLU A 747 12.97 -23.08 -7.68
C GLU A 747 14.02 -22.13 -8.28
N LYS A 748 14.69 -22.57 -9.35
CA LYS A 748 15.51 -21.68 -10.17
C LYS A 748 14.58 -20.87 -11.07
N TRP A 749 14.52 -19.57 -10.84
CA TRP A 749 13.72 -18.66 -11.63
C TRP A 749 14.46 -18.27 -12.92
N LEU A 750 13.83 -18.49 -14.07
CA LEU A 750 14.31 -18.00 -15.35
C LEU A 750 13.85 -16.53 -15.52
N PRO A 751 14.75 -15.58 -15.79
CA PRO A 751 14.35 -14.21 -16.07
C PRO A 751 13.38 -14.11 -17.26
N GLU A 752 12.26 -13.42 -17.05
CA GLU A 752 11.20 -13.19 -18.05
C GLU A 752 10.83 -11.71 -18.10
N ILE A 753 10.12 -11.28 -19.15
CA ILE A 753 9.59 -9.91 -19.28
C ILE A 753 8.59 -9.60 -18.14
N GLY A 754 8.78 -8.46 -17.47
CA GLY A 754 7.90 -8.01 -16.39
C GLY A 754 8.67 -7.36 -15.23
N LYS A 755 8.13 -7.40 -14.02
CA LYS A 755 8.79 -6.83 -12.83
C LYS A 755 9.06 -7.93 -11.81
N LEU A 756 10.32 -8.09 -11.42
CA LEU A 756 10.68 -8.85 -10.22
C LEU A 756 10.45 -7.97 -8.99
N SER A 757 9.36 -8.25 -8.28
CA SER A 757 8.94 -7.58 -7.05
C SER A 757 9.55 -8.26 -5.83
N VAL A 758 9.98 -7.44 -4.86
CA VAL A 758 10.25 -7.89 -3.50
C VAL A 758 9.02 -7.51 -2.68
N ASN A 759 8.50 -8.48 -1.94
CA ASN A 759 7.37 -8.30 -1.03
C ASN A 759 7.91 -8.21 0.42
N LEU A 760 7.04 -8.13 1.43
CA LEU A 760 7.50 -8.01 2.82
C LEU A 760 8.12 -9.32 3.36
N GLY A 761 7.79 -10.46 2.75
CA GLY A 761 8.23 -11.78 3.17
C GLY A 761 7.56 -12.25 4.45
N MET A 762 7.96 -13.44 4.89
CA MET A 762 7.47 -14.04 6.12
C MET A 762 8.28 -13.56 7.32
N GLY A 763 7.64 -13.37 8.47
CA GLY A 763 8.30 -13.08 9.74
C GLY A 763 7.29 -13.15 10.88
N GLU A 764 7.74 -13.41 12.10
CA GLU A 764 6.86 -13.56 13.27
C GLU A 764 5.91 -12.35 13.46
N ASN A 765 6.42 -11.15 13.15
CA ASN A 765 5.69 -9.88 13.29
C ASN A 765 5.48 -9.17 11.94
N ILE A 766 5.55 -9.90 10.83
CA ILE A 766 5.26 -9.39 9.48
C ILE A 766 4.00 -10.10 9.00
N THR A 767 2.86 -9.62 9.48
CA THR A 767 1.53 -10.20 9.25
C THR A 767 0.51 -9.11 8.97
N ILE A 768 -0.68 -9.48 8.52
CA ILE A 768 -1.79 -8.56 8.28
C ILE A 768 -3.04 -9.12 8.94
N SER A 769 -3.83 -8.26 9.57
CA SER A 769 -5.11 -8.64 10.18
C SER A 769 -6.29 -8.10 9.36
N ALA A 770 -7.45 -8.76 9.43
CA ALA A 770 -8.65 -8.36 8.69
C ALA A 770 -9.91 -8.27 9.56
N GLY A 771 -10.73 -7.25 9.31
CA GLY A 771 -12.11 -7.15 9.77
C GLY A 771 -13.07 -7.21 8.57
N ILE A 772 -14.00 -8.16 8.59
CA ILE A 772 -15.06 -8.33 7.58
C ILE A 772 -16.40 -8.03 8.25
N LEU A 773 -16.93 -6.83 8.03
CA LEU A 773 -18.24 -6.43 8.54
C LEU A 773 -19.32 -6.69 7.50
N ILE A 774 -20.24 -7.60 7.78
CA ILE A 774 -21.42 -7.88 6.97
C ILE A 774 -22.59 -7.06 7.53
N CYS A 775 -23.10 -6.11 6.75
CA CYS A 775 -24.17 -5.20 7.16
C CYS A 775 -25.17 -4.92 6.04
N HIS A 776 -26.34 -4.41 6.43
CA HIS A 776 -27.43 -4.14 5.49
C HIS A 776 -27.13 -2.89 4.65
N HIS A 777 -27.49 -2.91 3.36
CA HIS A 777 -27.16 -1.87 2.37
C HIS A 777 -27.69 -0.44 2.68
N LYS A 778 -28.60 -0.30 3.65
CA LYS A 778 -29.21 0.96 4.09
C LYS A 778 -28.71 1.46 5.45
N GLU A 779 -27.81 0.73 6.11
CA GLU A 779 -27.17 1.20 7.32
C GLU A 779 -26.36 2.48 7.06
N ASN A 780 -26.16 3.29 8.09
CA ASN A 780 -25.36 4.51 7.99
C ASN A 780 -23.90 4.15 7.68
N LEU A 781 -23.42 4.50 6.49
CA LEU A 781 -22.08 4.16 6.03
C LEU A 781 -20.98 4.67 6.96
N SER A 782 -21.08 5.90 7.48
CA SER A 782 -20.07 6.45 8.41
C SER A 782 -19.95 5.61 9.69
N GLU A 783 -21.09 5.12 10.21
CA GLU A 783 -21.13 4.26 11.39
C GLU A 783 -20.58 2.87 11.07
N MET A 784 -20.90 2.31 9.89
CA MET A 784 -20.39 1.01 9.46
C MET A 784 -18.88 1.04 9.18
N ILE A 785 -18.34 2.13 8.64
CA ILE A 785 -16.89 2.32 8.48
C ILE A 785 -16.21 2.34 9.86
N LYS A 786 -16.72 3.15 10.79
CA LYS A 786 -16.19 3.19 12.17
C LYS A 786 -16.25 1.81 12.81
N ARG A 787 -17.36 1.10 12.62
CA ARG A 787 -17.56 -0.24 13.17
C ARG A 787 -16.61 -1.28 12.59
N ALA A 788 -16.34 -1.22 11.28
CA ALA A 788 -15.36 -2.09 10.65
C ALA A 788 -13.95 -1.84 11.22
N HIS A 789 -13.57 -0.58 11.50
CA HIS A 789 -12.31 -0.28 12.19
C HIS A 789 -12.29 -0.88 13.61
N GLU A 790 -13.38 -0.74 14.37
CA GLU A 790 -13.50 -1.36 15.70
C GLU A 790 -13.38 -2.89 15.63
N LEU A 791 -13.93 -3.52 14.60
CA LEU A 791 -13.83 -4.97 14.37
C LEU A 791 -12.38 -5.39 14.12
N LEU A 792 -11.67 -4.68 13.24
CA LEU A 792 -10.26 -4.93 12.97
C LEU A 792 -9.39 -4.72 14.23
N ASP A 793 -9.52 -3.57 14.90
CA ASP A 793 -8.64 -3.18 15.99
C ASP A 793 -8.92 -3.95 17.29
N ASN A 794 -10.18 -4.17 17.63
CA ASN A 794 -10.53 -4.80 18.91
C ASN A 794 -10.75 -6.31 18.80
N LYS A 795 -11.31 -6.81 17.69
CA LYS A 795 -11.54 -8.25 17.53
C LYS A 795 -10.36 -8.93 16.85
N ALA A 796 -9.95 -8.54 15.65
CA ALA A 796 -8.86 -9.24 14.96
C ALA A 796 -7.49 -9.02 15.65
N LYS A 797 -7.11 -7.76 15.91
CA LYS A 797 -5.78 -7.45 16.46
C LYS A 797 -5.64 -7.73 17.95
N LYS A 798 -6.62 -7.34 18.79
CA LYS A 798 -6.54 -7.52 20.25
C LYS A 798 -7.02 -8.90 20.72
N GLU A 799 -8.26 -9.27 20.41
CA GLU A 799 -8.85 -10.55 20.85
C GLU A 799 -8.27 -11.75 20.08
N GLY A 800 -8.20 -11.67 18.75
CA GLY A 800 -7.57 -12.68 17.89
C GLY A 800 -6.03 -12.64 17.88
N GLY A 801 -5.42 -11.68 18.58
CA GLY A 801 -3.98 -11.61 18.77
C GLY A 801 -3.16 -11.37 17.50
N ARG A 802 -3.67 -10.61 16.51
CA ARG A 802 -3.01 -10.32 15.21
C ARG A 802 -2.84 -11.53 14.30
N ASN A 803 -2.42 -11.34 13.05
CA ASN A 803 -2.40 -12.41 12.05
C ASN A 803 -3.75 -13.15 11.99
N ALA A 804 -4.84 -12.39 12.08
CA ALA A 804 -6.17 -12.93 12.30
C ALA A 804 -7.22 -12.24 11.44
N VAL A 805 -8.32 -12.96 11.19
CA VAL A 805 -9.53 -12.45 10.57
C VAL A 805 -10.67 -12.46 11.58
N ALA A 806 -11.41 -11.35 11.65
CA ALA A 806 -12.64 -11.23 12.41
C ALA A 806 -13.81 -10.93 11.47
N ILE A 807 -14.85 -11.75 11.50
CA ILE A 807 -16.07 -11.61 10.70
C ILE A 807 -17.22 -11.22 11.64
N GLU A 808 -17.89 -10.10 11.37
CA GLU A 808 -19.10 -9.68 12.10
C GLU A 808 -20.31 -9.77 11.18
N LEU A 809 -21.32 -10.54 11.58
CA LEU A 809 -22.65 -10.49 10.98
C LEU A 809 -23.56 -9.59 11.81
N ARG A 810 -23.90 -8.42 11.27
CA ARG A 810 -24.80 -7.45 11.89
C ARG A 810 -26.15 -7.44 11.17
N LYS A 811 -27.11 -8.22 11.68
CA LYS A 811 -28.49 -8.20 11.20
C LYS A 811 -29.20 -6.93 11.68
N ARG A 812 -30.18 -6.43 10.90
CA ARG A 812 -31.08 -5.33 11.34
C ARG A 812 -31.81 -5.67 12.65
N SER A 813 -32.10 -6.96 12.87
CA SER A 813 -32.73 -7.51 14.07
C SER A 813 -31.93 -8.70 14.61
N GLY A 814 -31.74 -8.75 15.94
CA GLY A 814 -30.83 -9.69 16.61
C GLY A 814 -29.39 -9.15 16.65
N GLY A 815 -28.76 -9.17 17.82
CA GLY A 815 -27.45 -8.57 18.04
C GLY A 815 -26.33 -9.14 17.14
N SER A 816 -25.18 -8.47 17.13
CA SER A 816 -24.01 -8.90 16.37
C SER A 816 -23.58 -10.33 16.71
N ARG A 817 -23.01 -11.01 15.71
CA ARG A 817 -22.35 -12.32 15.84
C ARG A 817 -20.95 -12.22 15.29
N TYR A 818 -20.00 -12.90 15.92
CA TYR A 818 -18.59 -12.84 15.56
C TYR A 818 -18.02 -14.23 15.27
N PHE A 819 -17.08 -14.27 14.34
CA PHE A 819 -16.17 -15.39 14.13
C PHE A 819 -14.76 -14.83 14.01
N ILE A 820 -13.83 -15.30 14.84
CA ILE A 820 -12.46 -14.81 14.91
C ILE A 820 -11.54 -16.02 14.78
N SER A 821 -10.53 -15.94 13.92
CA SER A 821 -9.60 -17.03 13.70
C SER A 821 -8.27 -16.48 13.21
N LYS A 822 -7.16 -17.15 13.56
CA LYS A 822 -5.88 -16.92 12.86
C LYS A 822 -5.99 -17.40 11.42
N TRP A 823 -5.18 -16.84 10.53
CA TRP A 823 -5.17 -17.22 9.10
C TRP A 823 -4.73 -18.67 8.87
N ASP A 824 -3.82 -19.17 9.71
CA ASP A 824 -3.23 -20.50 9.66
C ASP A 824 -3.97 -21.53 10.56
N ASP A 825 -5.06 -21.13 11.22
CA ASP A 825 -5.86 -22.01 12.06
C ASP A 825 -6.73 -22.95 11.22
N GLU A 826 -6.76 -24.23 11.59
CA GLU A 826 -7.66 -25.22 10.99
C GLU A 826 -9.14 -24.85 11.14
N ARG A 827 -9.50 -24.05 12.16
CA ARG A 827 -10.85 -23.54 12.38
C ARG A 827 -11.33 -22.65 11.23
N LEU A 828 -10.45 -21.83 10.65
CA LEU A 828 -10.79 -21.03 9.47
C LEU A 828 -11.06 -21.93 8.26
N SER A 829 -10.23 -22.94 8.05
CA SER A 829 -10.41 -23.90 6.96
C SER A 829 -11.73 -24.67 7.09
N ALA A 830 -12.08 -25.11 8.31
CA ALA A 830 -13.36 -25.75 8.60
C ALA A 830 -14.55 -24.82 8.33
N PHE A 831 -14.43 -23.54 8.69
CA PHE A 831 -15.44 -22.53 8.41
C PHE A 831 -15.64 -22.31 6.90
N GLU A 832 -14.56 -22.26 6.12
CA GLU A 832 -14.61 -22.18 4.65
C GLU A 832 -15.27 -23.42 4.03
N ASP A 833 -14.89 -24.62 4.47
CA ASP A 833 -15.46 -25.88 4.00
C ASP A 833 -16.97 -25.92 4.26
N LEU A 834 -17.44 -25.46 5.43
CA LEU A 834 -18.85 -25.37 5.77
C LEU A 834 -19.63 -24.39 4.88
N ILE A 835 -19.04 -23.27 4.49
CA ILE A 835 -19.67 -22.29 3.58
C ILE A 835 -19.79 -22.86 2.16
N ASN A 836 -18.79 -23.62 1.73
CA ASN A 836 -18.71 -24.19 0.38
C ASN A 836 -19.55 -25.48 0.21
N GLU A 837 -19.88 -26.18 1.30
CA GLU A 837 -20.59 -27.46 1.24
C GLU A 837 -22.09 -27.29 0.95
N LYS A 838 -22.47 -27.53 -0.32
CA LYS A 838 -23.86 -27.42 -0.80
C LYS A 838 -24.85 -28.39 -0.12
N LYS A 839 -24.36 -29.48 0.48
CA LYS A 839 -25.22 -30.48 1.15
C LYS A 839 -25.68 -30.03 2.54
N VAL A 840 -25.06 -29.00 3.12
CA VAL A 840 -25.48 -28.40 4.38
C VAL A 840 -26.37 -27.21 4.05
N GLY A 841 -27.66 -27.45 3.80
CA GLY A 841 -28.60 -26.34 3.57
C GLY A 841 -28.57 -25.29 4.70
N ALA A 842 -28.93 -24.05 4.40
CA ALA A 842 -28.93 -22.95 5.37
C ALA A 842 -29.87 -23.24 6.57
N ASP A 843 -30.94 -24.02 6.34
CA ASP A 843 -31.84 -24.47 7.41
C ASP A 843 -31.20 -25.49 8.34
N LEU A 844 -30.26 -26.29 7.82
CA LEU A 844 -29.54 -27.27 8.60
C LEU A 844 -28.58 -26.60 9.59
N SER A 845 -27.79 -25.63 9.13
CA SER A 845 -26.85 -24.88 9.97
C SER A 845 -27.58 -24.03 11.02
N ARG A 846 -28.71 -23.37 10.67
CA ARG A 846 -29.54 -22.61 11.64
C ARG A 846 -30.15 -23.51 12.72
N SER A 847 -30.72 -24.65 12.33
CA SER A 847 -31.32 -25.59 13.28
C SER A 847 -30.27 -26.31 14.15
N LEU A 848 -29.06 -26.55 13.62
CA LEU A 848 -27.91 -27.04 14.38
C LEU A 848 -27.42 -26.01 15.39
N ALA A 849 -27.19 -24.76 14.98
CA ALA A 849 -26.72 -23.71 15.87
C ALA A 849 -27.66 -23.50 17.08
N TYR A 850 -28.97 -23.47 16.83
CA TYR A 850 -29.98 -23.37 17.89
C TYR A 850 -30.00 -24.59 18.81
N ARG A 851 -29.79 -25.80 18.28
CA ARG A 851 -29.69 -27.01 19.11
C ARG A 851 -28.43 -27.02 19.95
N PHE A 852 -27.28 -26.63 19.40
CA PHE A 852 -26.05 -26.56 20.18
C PHE A 852 -26.17 -25.54 21.31
N GLU A 853 -26.87 -24.41 21.10
CA GLU A 853 -27.17 -23.47 22.18
C GLU A 853 -27.96 -24.14 23.32
N LYS A 854 -28.98 -24.94 22.97
CA LYS A 854 -29.76 -25.69 23.97
C LYS A 854 -28.94 -26.73 24.73
N PHE A 855 -27.86 -27.23 24.13
CA PHE A 855 -26.98 -28.22 24.73
C PHE A 855 -25.68 -27.61 25.28
N LYS A 856 -25.61 -26.28 25.42
CA LYS A 856 -24.42 -25.57 25.89
C LYS A 856 -23.85 -26.16 27.17
N ASP A 857 -24.68 -26.32 28.21
CA ASP A 857 -24.23 -26.90 29.50
C ASP A 857 -23.62 -28.30 29.34
N GLY A 858 -24.17 -29.09 28.41
CA GLY A 858 -23.65 -30.42 28.08
C GLY A 858 -22.31 -30.35 27.35
N ILE A 859 -22.15 -29.41 26.41
CA ILE A 859 -20.89 -29.19 25.69
C ILE A 859 -19.81 -28.68 26.65
N ASP A 860 -20.13 -27.69 27.49
CA ASP A 860 -19.24 -27.14 28.51
C ASP A 860 -18.82 -28.23 29.53
N SER A 861 -19.74 -29.14 29.88
CA SER A 861 -19.43 -30.30 30.71
C SER A 861 -18.42 -31.24 30.03
N ILE A 862 -18.54 -31.48 28.71
CA ILE A 862 -17.58 -32.30 27.95
C ILE A 862 -16.20 -31.64 27.92
N LEU A 863 -16.16 -30.31 27.73
CA LEU A 863 -14.92 -29.54 27.67
C LEU A 863 -14.17 -29.53 29.01
N THR A 864 -14.89 -29.63 30.14
CA THR A 864 -14.33 -29.61 31.50
C THR A 864 -13.95 -30.99 32.08
N LEU A 865 -14.19 -32.09 31.34
CA LEU A 865 -13.80 -33.44 31.78
C LEU A 865 -12.29 -33.53 32.11
N LYS A 866 -11.90 -34.42 33.02
CA LYS A 866 -10.49 -34.71 33.31
C LYS A 866 -10.06 -35.98 32.57
N GLU A 867 -8.77 -36.08 32.25
CA GLU A 867 -8.17 -37.30 31.66
C GLU A 867 -8.49 -38.54 32.53
N PRO A 868 -8.75 -39.72 31.93
CA PRO A 868 -8.25 -40.21 30.63
C PRO A 868 -9.26 -40.15 29.47
N ILE A 869 -10.34 -39.35 29.58
CA ILE A 869 -11.40 -39.31 28.56
C ILE A 869 -11.00 -38.40 27.40
N ASN A 870 -10.94 -38.95 26.19
CA ASN A 870 -10.70 -38.17 24.97
C ASN A 870 -11.90 -37.27 24.64
N LYS A 871 -11.84 -36.02 25.10
CA LYS A 871 -12.87 -34.98 24.91
C LYS A 871 -13.21 -34.75 23.44
N THR A 872 -12.18 -34.73 22.59
CA THR A 872 -12.30 -34.50 21.15
C THR A 872 -13.17 -35.57 20.49
N ASP A 873 -12.92 -36.84 20.79
CA ASP A 873 -13.71 -37.96 20.27
C ASP A 873 -15.16 -37.90 20.75
N LEU A 874 -15.37 -37.62 22.05
CA LEU A 874 -16.72 -37.56 22.62
C LEU A 874 -17.54 -36.41 22.02
N LEU A 875 -16.92 -35.25 21.84
CA LEU A 875 -17.57 -34.09 21.23
C LEU A 875 -17.84 -34.31 19.74
N ASN A 876 -16.91 -34.92 19.00
CA ASN A 876 -17.14 -35.35 17.61
C ASN A 876 -18.33 -36.31 17.52
N LYS A 877 -18.40 -37.32 18.39
CA LYS A 877 -19.55 -38.26 18.44
C LYS A 877 -20.87 -37.53 18.73
N PHE A 878 -20.83 -36.54 19.63
CA PHE A 878 -22.00 -35.71 19.93
C PHE A 878 -22.47 -34.89 18.73
N VAL A 879 -21.55 -34.17 18.07
CA VAL A 879 -21.85 -33.39 16.85
C VAL A 879 -22.40 -34.29 15.75
N LEU A 880 -21.75 -35.44 15.50
CA LEU A 880 -22.20 -36.42 14.52
C LEU A 880 -23.61 -36.94 14.83
N ALA A 881 -23.95 -37.17 16.10
CA ALA A 881 -25.30 -37.57 16.51
C ALA A 881 -26.33 -36.46 16.22
N GLN A 882 -25.97 -35.18 16.43
CA GLN A 882 -26.85 -34.05 16.08
C GLN A 882 -27.03 -33.91 14.57
N LEU A 883 -25.98 -34.15 13.78
CA LEU A 883 -26.05 -34.18 12.31
C LEU A 883 -26.99 -35.28 11.80
N LYS A 884 -26.88 -36.50 12.36
CA LYS A 884 -27.76 -37.63 12.00
C LYS A 884 -29.24 -37.36 12.29
N ARG A 885 -29.55 -36.68 13.41
CA ARG A 885 -30.92 -36.26 13.77
C ARG A 885 -31.54 -35.24 12.81
N SER A 886 -30.70 -34.61 12.01
CA SER A 886 -31.05 -33.45 11.22
C SER A 886 -31.59 -33.76 9.83
N GLY A 887 -31.84 -35.04 9.51
CA GLY A 887 -32.40 -35.46 8.23
C GLY A 887 -31.38 -35.64 7.10
N LEU A 888 -30.08 -35.34 7.31
CA LEU A 888 -28.99 -35.65 6.37
C LEU A 888 -28.83 -37.15 6.06
N ASN A 889 -29.45 -38.01 6.88
CA ASN A 889 -29.49 -39.46 6.72
C ASN A 889 -30.67 -39.96 5.87
N LYS A 890 -31.50 -39.10 5.25
CA LYS A 890 -32.59 -39.56 4.38
C LYS A 890 -32.01 -40.14 3.09
N MET A 891 -31.83 -41.45 3.10
CA MET A 891 -31.45 -42.27 1.95
C MET A 891 -32.60 -42.26 0.94
N GLU A 892 -32.30 -42.05 -0.34
CA GLU A 892 -33.24 -42.38 -1.42
C GLU A 892 -33.11 -43.88 -1.73
N ASP A 893 -34.24 -44.58 -1.88
CA ASP A 893 -34.24 -46.00 -2.24
C ASP A 893 -33.55 -46.20 -3.60
N GLY A 894 -32.44 -46.95 -3.62
CA GLY A 894 -31.69 -47.31 -4.84
C GLY A 894 -30.21 -46.87 -4.91
N GLN A 895 -29.65 -46.22 -3.89
CA GLN A 895 -28.23 -45.80 -3.89
C GLN A 895 -27.23 -46.96 -3.71
N SER A 896 -26.08 -46.88 -4.40
CA SER A 896 -25.02 -47.91 -4.37
C SER A 896 -24.28 -47.96 -3.01
N ASP A 897 -23.61 -49.07 -2.71
CA ASP A 897 -22.82 -49.18 -1.46
C ASP A 897 -21.62 -48.21 -1.41
N ASP A 898 -21.12 -47.75 -2.56
CA ASP A 898 -20.06 -46.74 -2.62
C ASP A 898 -20.59 -45.33 -2.29
N ASP A 899 -21.82 -45.00 -2.68
CA ASP A 899 -22.48 -43.75 -2.30
C ASP A 899 -22.71 -43.66 -0.79
N LYS A 900 -23.07 -44.79 -0.15
CA LYS A 900 -23.23 -44.88 1.30
C LYS A 900 -21.91 -44.62 2.03
N LYS A 901 -20.81 -45.21 1.57
CA LYS A 901 -19.47 -44.97 2.14
C LYS A 901 -19.05 -43.51 1.99
N LEU A 902 -19.34 -42.89 0.84
CA LEU A 902 -19.04 -41.49 0.58
C LEU A 902 -19.84 -40.55 1.52
N LEU A 903 -21.13 -40.83 1.72
CA LEU A 903 -21.97 -40.05 2.64
C LEU A 903 -21.49 -40.14 4.09
N ILE A 904 -21.09 -41.32 4.56
CA ILE A 904 -20.53 -41.50 5.91
C ILE A 904 -19.23 -40.71 6.07
N LYS A 905 -18.32 -40.78 5.10
CA LYS A 905 -17.07 -40.00 5.12
C LYS A 905 -17.34 -38.50 5.19
N LEU A 906 -18.32 -38.02 4.42
CA LEU A 906 -18.72 -36.61 4.43
C LEU A 906 -19.29 -36.19 5.80
N LEU A 907 -20.16 -37.00 6.40
CA LEU A 907 -20.75 -36.71 7.72
C LEU A 907 -19.69 -36.66 8.83
N ILE A 908 -18.67 -37.53 8.77
CA ILE A 908 -17.54 -37.51 9.70
C ILE A 908 -16.75 -36.23 9.54
N LYS A 909 -16.35 -35.89 8.30
CA LYS A 909 -15.63 -34.64 8.02
C LYS A 909 -16.40 -33.41 8.50
N LEU A 910 -17.69 -33.32 8.14
CA LEU A 910 -18.56 -32.23 8.55
C LEU A 910 -18.69 -32.13 10.08
N SER A 911 -18.71 -33.27 10.77
CA SER A 911 -18.72 -33.28 12.24
C SER A 911 -17.44 -32.70 12.83
N GLU A 912 -16.29 -33.03 12.24
CA GLU A 912 -15.00 -32.48 12.66
C GLU A 912 -14.93 -30.98 12.41
N ASP A 913 -15.37 -30.53 11.23
CA ASP A 913 -15.39 -29.11 10.86
C ASP A 913 -16.31 -28.30 11.79
N ILE A 914 -17.53 -28.79 12.03
CA ILE A 914 -18.46 -28.14 12.97
C ILE A 914 -17.88 -28.08 14.38
N ARG A 915 -17.22 -29.16 14.85
CA ARG A 915 -16.56 -29.16 16.17
C ARG A 915 -15.50 -28.05 16.23
N LYS A 916 -14.64 -27.94 15.22
CA LYS A 916 -13.59 -26.90 15.16
C LYS A 916 -14.20 -25.50 15.17
N ILE A 917 -15.32 -25.28 14.48
CA ILE A 917 -15.98 -23.97 14.44
C ILE A 917 -16.55 -23.59 15.82
N ILE A 918 -17.20 -24.53 16.51
CA ILE A 918 -17.92 -24.23 17.76
C ILE A 918 -17.07 -24.26 19.02
N VAL A 919 -15.83 -24.76 18.95
CA VAL A 919 -14.90 -24.80 20.08
C VAL A 919 -13.65 -24.01 19.76
N ASP A 920 -13.34 -23.06 20.64
CA ASP A 920 -12.18 -22.19 20.55
C ASP A 920 -11.49 -22.11 21.92
N ASP A 921 -10.25 -22.60 22.03
CA ASP A 921 -9.50 -22.68 23.30
C ASP A 921 -10.31 -23.25 24.50
N ASN A 922 -11.08 -24.32 24.26
CA ASN A 922 -12.00 -24.95 25.22
C ASN A 922 -13.24 -24.13 25.61
N ASN A 923 -13.57 -23.08 24.86
CA ASN A 923 -14.83 -22.34 25.01
C ASN A 923 -15.81 -22.69 23.89
N PHE A 924 -17.07 -22.88 24.23
CA PHE A 924 -18.14 -23.10 23.26
C PHE A 924 -18.71 -21.76 22.74
N SER A 925 -18.85 -21.66 21.41
CA SER A 925 -19.60 -20.59 20.74
C SER A 925 -20.24 -21.10 19.45
N ASN A 926 -21.54 -20.92 19.28
CA ASN A 926 -22.24 -21.26 18.03
C ASN A 926 -22.29 -20.11 17.01
N GLU A 927 -21.70 -18.95 17.32
CA GLU A 927 -21.82 -17.75 16.48
C GLU A 927 -21.23 -17.98 15.07
N GLY A 928 -20.10 -18.69 14.99
CA GLY A 928 -19.49 -19.10 13.72
C GLY A 928 -20.43 -19.92 12.84
N LEU A 929 -21.21 -20.85 13.41
CA LEU A 929 -22.20 -21.61 12.66
C LEU A 929 -23.34 -20.73 12.14
N ILE A 930 -23.76 -19.73 12.90
CA ILE A 930 -24.81 -18.79 12.48
C ILE A 930 -24.33 -17.94 11.31
N ILE A 931 -23.08 -17.48 11.35
CA ILE A 931 -22.46 -16.71 10.27
C ILE A 931 -22.29 -17.59 9.03
N ALA A 932 -21.71 -18.79 9.19
CA ALA A 932 -21.56 -19.74 8.09
C ALA A 932 -22.91 -20.04 7.44
N GLY A 933 -23.95 -20.33 8.23
CA GLY A 933 -25.31 -20.56 7.73
C GLY A 933 -26.01 -19.35 7.09
N PHE A 934 -25.52 -18.13 7.31
CA PHE A 934 -25.96 -16.95 6.56
C PHE A 934 -25.21 -16.81 5.23
N LEU A 935 -23.95 -17.28 5.19
CA LEU A 935 -23.09 -17.26 4.02
C LEU A 935 -23.29 -18.48 3.09
N THR A 936 -23.88 -19.59 3.54
CA THR A 936 -24.18 -20.73 2.67
C THR A 936 -25.27 -20.38 1.66
N ASN A 937 -25.00 -20.63 0.37
CA ASN A 937 -25.90 -20.31 -0.73
C ASN A 937 -26.89 -21.47 -0.95
N ASP A 938 -28.18 -21.24 -0.71
CA ASP A 938 -29.21 -22.29 -0.82
C ASP A 938 -29.94 -22.17 -2.18
N ASP A 939 -29.29 -22.62 -3.26
CA ASP A 939 -29.87 -22.65 -4.62
C ASP A 939 -31.21 -23.41 -4.68
N ASN A 940 -31.50 -24.27 -3.71
CA ASN A 940 -32.69 -25.12 -3.65
C ASN A 940 -33.93 -24.46 -3.04
N VAL A 941 -33.78 -23.39 -2.25
CA VAL A 941 -34.95 -22.64 -1.73
C VAL A 941 -35.66 -21.89 -2.87
N ASN A 942 -34.92 -21.51 -3.91
CA ASN A 942 -35.44 -20.80 -5.08
C ASN A 942 -36.35 -21.65 -5.99
N LYS A 943 -36.28 -22.98 -5.96
CA LYS A 943 -37.21 -23.84 -6.69
C LYS A 943 -38.51 -24.09 -5.91
N ASN A 944 -38.43 -24.24 -4.59
CA ASN A 944 -39.61 -24.54 -3.77
C ASN A 944 -40.49 -23.31 -3.48
N ASN A 945 -39.93 -22.09 -3.47
CA ASN A 945 -40.73 -20.87 -3.32
C ASN A 945 -41.40 -20.40 -4.62
N LYS A 946 -40.87 -20.76 -5.81
CA LYS A 946 -41.61 -20.57 -7.07
C LYS A 946 -42.83 -21.50 -7.15
N ASN A 947 -42.70 -22.76 -6.73
CA ASN A 947 -43.82 -23.71 -6.76
C ASN A 947 -44.88 -23.48 -5.66
N LYS A 948 -44.55 -22.85 -4.52
CA LYS A 948 -45.55 -22.51 -3.49
C LYS A 948 -46.43 -21.30 -3.86
N ASN A 949 -45.95 -20.40 -4.72
CA ASN A 949 -46.72 -19.24 -5.16
C ASN A 949 -47.64 -19.51 -6.37
N GLU A 950 -47.48 -20.65 -7.06
CA GLU A 950 -48.43 -21.11 -8.07
C GLU A 950 -49.59 -21.95 -7.49
N VAL A 951 -49.43 -22.53 -6.29
CA VAL A 951 -50.46 -23.37 -5.66
C VAL A 951 -51.48 -22.56 -4.84
N ASN A 952 -51.15 -21.37 -4.35
CA ASN A 952 -52.08 -20.52 -3.57
C ASN A 952 -52.83 -19.47 -4.40
N ARG A 953 -52.95 -19.66 -5.73
CA ARG A 953 -53.83 -18.83 -6.60
C ARG A 953 -55.03 -19.58 -7.18
N ASN A 954 -55.20 -20.85 -6.85
CA ASN A 954 -56.37 -21.65 -7.22
C ASN A 954 -56.91 -22.38 -5.98
N ASP A 955 -57.46 -21.62 -5.02
CA ASP A 955 -58.54 -22.04 -4.12
C ASP A 955 -59.20 -20.80 -3.47
#